data_AF-G7LKV6-F1
#
_entry.id   AF-G7LKV6-F1
#
_cell.length_a   1.000
_cell.length_b   1.000
_cell.length_c   1.000
_cell.angle_alpha   90.00
_cell.angle_beta   90.00
_cell.angle_gamma   90.00
#
_symmetry.space_group_name_H-M   'P 1'
#
loop_
_entity.id
_entity.type
_entity.pdbx_description
1 polymer ?
#
loop_
_entity_poly.entity_id
_entity_poly.type
_entity_poly.pdbx_seq_one_letter_code
_entity_poly.pdbx_strand_id
1 'polypeptide(L)'
;MANLTETAEFTADVLRLDTDTPVRGYDGTDIGPANEQAQALANRTKFLKQRIDNMSATQVRSVNGKSGTVTLEYSDVGADAAGTADALITAHINDADPHPQYFNESRGDARYVQTSLANTGNGWLQLDASGKIPAALLQTLTSRYVVVADEAARLALASSSNLTICAQADIDTLFYLNGGDNPAVAANWVQGQAATVSGVSSVFGRTGAVTAQAGDYDADQINETANRKFATPAEKTAWNAKQAALVSATNIRSLFGQSLLGSGNLAPTPAQMGAAAASHTHTVSDITDFTQQAQALIINSLEAGPGVTLGQNPVSGKTIISAVGGGSGGGGGYIVVDRPSATAGQNHSFSFSAQNAFNLTAYALKETAGATNQTYVIDDFNAESELNYDSTNAVVFDGQLSAYTGGTYTTSVQGEFYSLPVQDGSRSLSISGVDESIIPVMTSNTSPSGYVASASSIYDSRYNAYLAFDRRIVSGTGSDAWVGATGAIPTPGNPQWLRIDMPGAKALSGYSLVNRAAGLINSPKTWKLQGSNDGGDTWETIHSVTNDTNNTAGAVRRFIIDSVPAEYSSYRLLIEELFSSASSSYITLRELSLFPFTMFMINSGSDWYSSSNGLLFPVAAPATADDFNNNGFSQSGEIPESQLSSLSQINVVSPVATDVKILFTPQYQIAIRESLLSVAAFGQINSATLTATQTNDGAVRVAVTRDLVNWHVWRGGQWVDIGALTTDTVGATKLITDGMTPADIGGINAAQWTQFFDANGGVPDYLAFAFALDITDPATDVATIDRLVLNVNEASSWKLQTPAEVEVRWRTDSVTFRTVTAGNYKLAYQIP
;
A
#
# COMPACT_ATOMS: atom_id res chain seq x y z
N MET A 1 -25.07 9.29 -24.50
CA MET A 1 -25.77 10.22 -25.41
C MET A 1 -27.24 10.22 -25.05
N ALA A 2 -27.78 11.38 -24.67
CA ALA A 2 -29.20 11.53 -24.34
C ALA A 2 -30.05 11.55 -25.63
N ASN A 3 -31.23 10.93 -25.56
CA ASN A 3 -32.21 10.81 -26.63
C ASN A 3 -32.58 12.18 -27.25
N LEU A 4 -32.41 12.34 -28.56
CA LEU A 4 -32.99 13.43 -29.33
C LEU A 4 -34.43 13.05 -29.71
N THR A 5 -35.41 13.82 -29.26
CA THR A 5 -36.82 13.69 -29.67
C THR A 5 -37.12 14.79 -30.69
N GLU A 6 -37.46 14.40 -31.93
CA GLU A 6 -37.96 15.35 -32.93
C GLU A 6 -39.33 15.89 -32.50
N THR A 7 -39.46 17.22 -32.39
CA THR A 7 -40.60 17.91 -31.77
C THR A 7 -41.54 18.62 -32.77
N ALA A 8 -41.41 18.39 -34.08
CA ALA A 8 -42.32 19.03 -35.04
C ALA A 8 -42.52 18.23 -36.33
N GLU A 9 -43.60 17.45 -36.38
CA GLU A 9 -44.08 16.73 -37.57
C GLU A 9 -45.07 17.60 -38.38
N PHE A 10 -44.99 17.58 -39.71
CA PHE A 10 -45.94 18.28 -40.59
C PHE A 10 -47.09 17.35 -40.97
N THR A 11 -48.25 17.49 -40.32
CA THR A 11 -49.48 16.80 -40.69
C THR A 11 -50.18 17.56 -41.80
N ALA A 12 -50.17 17.00 -43.01
CA ALA A 12 -51.00 17.50 -44.11
C ALA A 12 -52.32 16.70 -44.15
N ASP A 13 -53.42 17.31 -43.72
CA ASP A 13 -54.75 16.76 -43.97
C ASP A 13 -55.05 16.90 -45.48
N VAL A 14 -54.85 15.81 -46.23
CA VAL A 14 -55.26 15.75 -47.63
C VAL A 14 -56.76 15.48 -47.67
N LEU A 15 -57.56 16.54 -47.71
CA LEU A 15 -59.00 16.44 -47.94
C LEU A 15 -59.27 15.97 -49.38
N ARG A 16 -60.09 14.92 -49.50
CA ARG A 16 -60.58 14.40 -50.77
C ARG A 16 -61.68 15.34 -51.28
N LEU A 17 -61.49 15.95 -52.44
CA LEU A 17 -62.46 16.85 -53.06
C LEU A 17 -63.49 16.06 -53.88
N ASP A 18 -64.78 16.23 -53.56
CA ASP A 18 -65.89 15.83 -54.42
C ASP A 18 -66.28 17.01 -55.35
N THR A 19 -66.84 16.70 -56.51
CA THR A 19 -66.94 17.53 -57.74
C THR A 19 -67.70 18.86 -57.66
N ASP A 20 -68.16 19.25 -56.46
CA ASP A 20 -69.27 20.19 -56.32
C ASP A 20 -68.88 21.44 -55.50
N THR A 21 -67.59 21.62 -55.16
CA THR A 21 -67.10 22.80 -54.41
C THR A 21 -66.40 23.79 -55.35
N PRO A 22 -66.99 24.96 -55.67
CA PRO A 22 -66.36 25.97 -56.53
C PRO A 22 -65.35 26.81 -55.76
N VAL A 23 -64.11 26.89 -56.28
CA VAL A 23 -63.03 27.73 -55.76
C VAL A 23 -62.77 28.87 -56.75
N ARG A 24 -62.93 30.11 -56.30
CA ARG A 24 -62.78 31.32 -57.13
C ARG A 24 -61.33 31.82 -57.14
N GLY A 25 -60.85 32.26 -58.30
CA GLY A 25 -59.58 32.99 -58.41
C GLY A 25 -59.61 34.33 -57.68
N TYR A 26 -58.44 34.94 -57.45
CA TYR A 26 -58.31 36.25 -56.78
C TYR A 26 -59.00 37.40 -57.55
N ASP A 27 -59.29 37.21 -58.83
CA ASP A 27 -60.08 38.11 -59.68
C ASP A 27 -61.58 37.75 -59.75
N GLY A 28 -62.02 36.73 -59.03
CA GLY A 28 -63.41 36.29 -58.93
C GLY A 28 -63.88 35.34 -60.03
N THR A 29 -63.01 34.96 -60.97
CA THR A 29 -63.33 34.04 -62.08
C THR A 29 -63.24 32.57 -61.65
N ASP A 30 -64.14 31.73 -62.16
CA ASP A 30 -64.24 30.31 -61.83
C ASP A 30 -63.16 29.52 -62.58
N ILE A 31 -62.21 28.90 -61.87
CA ILE A 31 -60.99 28.29 -62.47
C ILE A 31 -60.80 26.80 -62.19
N GLY A 32 -61.78 26.15 -61.57
CA GLY A 32 -61.80 24.69 -61.39
C GLY A 32 -60.77 24.14 -60.38
N PRO A 33 -60.85 22.83 -60.07
CA PRO A 33 -60.26 22.21 -58.86
C PRO A 33 -58.73 22.06 -58.84
N ALA A 34 -58.01 22.57 -59.84
CA ALA A 34 -56.55 22.39 -59.94
C ALA A 34 -55.73 23.24 -58.95
N ASN A 35 -56.32 24.25 -58.29
CA ASN A 35 -55.55 25.28 -57.59
C ASN A 35 -55.35 25.04 -56.07
N GLU A 36 -56.11 24.14 -55.43
CA GLU A 36 -55.89 23.86 -54.00
C GLU A 36 -54.65 22.98 -53.76
N GLN A 37 -54.35 22.03 -54.66
CA GLN A 37 -53.08 21.29 -54.62
C GLN A 37 -51.88 22.18 -54.92
N ALA A 38 -52.02 23.16 -55.84
CA ALA A 38 -50.98 24.15 -56.10
C ALA A 38 -50.74 25.05 -54.89
N GLN A 39 -51.78 25.41 -54.14
CA GLN A 39 -51.66 26.20 -52.91
C GLN A 39 -51.05 25.40 -51.76
N ALA A 40 -51.39 24.12 -51.60
CA ALA A 40 -50.76 23.23 -50.63
C ALA A 40 -49.26 23.01 -50.94
N LEU A 41 -48.91 22.85 -52.23
CA LEU A 41 -47.52 22.76 -52.68
C LEU A 41 -46.78 24.09 -52.47
N ALA A 42 -47.41 25.23 -52.77
CA ALA A 42 -46.83 26.55 -52.52
C ALA A 42 -46.60 26.81 -51.02
N ASN A 43 -47.53 26.40 -50.16
CA ASN A 43 -47.39 26.50 -48.70
C ASN A 43 -46.26 25.59 -48.18
N ARG A 44 -46.14 24.36 -48.70
CA ARG A 44 -45.03 23.45 -48.38
C ARG A 44 -43.70 24.01 -48.86
N THR A 45 -43.62 24.56 -50.07
CA THR A 45 -42.43 25.22 -50.60
C THR A 45 -42.06 26.44 -49.78
N LYS A 46 -43.03 27.25 -49.34
CA LYS A 46 -42.81 28.41 -48.45
C LYS A 46 -42.30 27.99 -47.07
N PHE A 47 -42.86 26.93 -46.49
CA PHE A 47 -42.44 26.36 -45.21
C PHE A 47 -41.00 25.78 -45.29
N LEU A 48 -40.70 25.05 -46.36
CA LEU A 48 -39.34 24.55 -46.62
C LEU A 48 -38.35 25.69 -46.87
N LYS A 49 -38.75 26.74 -47.60
CA LYS A 49 -37.94 27.95 -47.81
C LYS A 49 -37.68 28.68 -46.49
N GLN A 50 -38.67 28.81 -45.61
CA GLN A 50 -38.48 29.39 -44.26
C GLN A 50 -37.57 28.53 -43.37
N ARG A 51 -37.65 27.20 -43.46
CA ARG A 51 -36.70 26.29 -42.76
C ARG A 51 -35.28 26.41 -43.31
N ILE A 52 -35.11 26.46 -44.63
CA ILE A 52 -33.81 26.69 -45.28
C ILE A 52 -33.26 28.07 -44.91
N ASP A 53 -34.07 29.12 -44.87
CA ASP A 53 -33.64 30.46 -44.49
C ASP A 53 -33.29 30.54 -42.99
N ASN A 54 -33.98 29.79 -42.13
CA ASN A 54 -33.65 29.66 -40.71
C ASN A 54 -32.41 28.77 -40.47
N MET A 55 -32.15 27.78 -41.35
CA MET A 55 -30.91 26.98 -41.34
C MET A 55 -29.73 27.71 -41.99
N SER A 56 -29.99 28.69 -42.86
CA SER A 56 -29.00 29.58 -43.47
C SER A 56 -28.58 30.74 -42.54
N ALA A 57 -29.15 30.82 -41.33
CA ALA A 57 -28.76 31.77 -40.28
C ALA A 57 -27.43 31.39 -39.58
N THR A 58 -26.77 30.31 -39.99
CA THR A 58 -25.36 29.99 -39.67
C THR A 58 -24.35 30.48 -40.72
N GLN A 59 -24.75 31.40 -41.62
CA GLN A 59 -23.82 32.22 -42.40
C GLN A 59 -23.71 33.62 -41.79
N VAL A 60 -22.48 34.02 -41.45
CA VAL A 60 -22.13 35.32 -40.85
C VAL A 60 -22.63 36.47 -41.74
N ARG A 61 -23.66 37.19 -41.30
CA ARG A 61 -24.22 38.34 -42.04
C ARG A 61 -23.43 39.64 -41.88
N SER A 62 -22.59 39.69 -40.84
CA SER A 62 -21.64 40.78 -40.60
C SER A 62 -20.51 40.31 -39.68
N VAL A 63 -19.28 40.75 -39.93
CA VAL A 63 -18.15 40.62 -38.98
C VAL A 63 -17.90 42.01 -38.40
N ASN A 64 -17.96 42.14 -37.07
CA ASN A 64 -17.79 43.41 -36.35
C ASN A 64 -18.68 44.58 -36.89
N GLY A 65 -19.96 44.30 -37.18
CA GLY A 65 -20.92 45.32 -37.66
C GLY A 65 -20.83 45.71 -39.14
N LYS A 66 -19.84 45.19 -39.88
CA LYS A 66 -19.66 45.41 -41.33
C LYS A 66 -20.31 44.28 -42.12
N SER A 67 -21.04 44.58 -43.19
CA SER A 67 -21.73 43.58 -44.04
C SER A 67 -21.33 43.74 -45.52
N GLY A 68 -21.29 42.63 -46.27
CA GLY A 68 -20.79 42.57 -47.67
C GLY A 68 -19.42 41.90 -47.81
N THR A 69 -18.62 42.28 -48.81
CA THR A 69 -17.20 41.91 -48.88
C THR A 69 -16.44 42.66 -47.78
N VAL A 70 -16.14 41.99 -46.67
CA VAL A 70 -15.51 42.60 -45.49
C VAL A 70 -13.99 42.37 -45.52
N THR A 71 -13.22 43.45 -45.61
CA THR A 71 -11.79 43.45 -45.28
C THR A 71 -11.65 43.80 -43.80
N LEU A 72 -11.04 42.91 -43.02
CA LEU A 72 -10.80 43.11 -41.59
C LEU A 72 -9.44 43.77 -41.39
N GLU A 73 -9.40 44.83 -40.58
CA GLU A 73 -8.15 45.40 -40.08
C GLU A 73 -7.82 44.80 -38.71
N TYR A 74 -6.58 44.93 -38.24
CA TYR A 74 -6.13 44.32 -36.98
C TYR A 74 -7.00 44.73 -35.78
N SER A 75 -7.47 45.98 -35.75
CA SER A 75 -8.40 46.48 -34.72
C SER A 75 -9.78 45.82 -34.74
N ASP A 76 -10.22 45.27 -35.89
CA ASP A 76 -11.53 44.59 -35.99
C ASP A 76 -11.55 43.23 -35.30
N VAL A 77 -10.38 42.64 -35.02
CA VAL A 77 -10.22 41.34 -34.37
C VAL A 77 -9.54 41.42 -33.00
N GLY A 78 -9.33 42.64 -32.48
CA GLY A 78 -8.60 42.86 -31.23
C GLY A 78 -7.11 42.52 -31.32
N ALA A 79 -6.54 42.48 -32.53
CA ALA A 79 -5.11 42.32 -32.74
C ALA A 79 -4.43 43.69 -32.82
N ASP A 80 -3.19 43.77 -32.36
CA ASP A 80 -2.36 44.97 -32.52
C ASP A 80 -1.89 45.13 -33.97
N ALA A 81 -1.53 46.35 -34.35
CA ALA A 81 -1.00 46.63 -35.69
C ALA A 81 0.28 45.81 -35.93
N ALA A 82 0.48 45.32 -37.16
CA ALA A 82 1.74 44.68 -37.53
C ALA A 82 2.92 45.63 -37.24
N GLY A 83 3.90 45.14 -36.47
CA GLY A 83 5.04 45.93 -36.00
C GLY A 83 4.90 46.52 -34.59
N THR A 84 3.73 46.41 -33.94
CA THR A 84 3.55 46.86 -32.54
C THR A 84 4.43 46.06 -31.57
N ALA A 85 4.52 44.74 -31.76
CA ALA A 85 5.40 43.89 -30.98
C ALA A 85 6.87 44.26 -31.17
N ASP A 86 7.32 44.48 -32.42
CA ASP A 86 8.69 44.94 -32.72
C ASP A 86 9.01 46.29 -32.09
N ALA A 87 8.05 47.23 -32.11
CA ALA A 87 8.22 48.54 -31.49
C ALA A 87 8.29 48.46 -29.96
N LEU A 88 7.46 47.62 -29.33
CA LEU A 88 7.47 47.38 -27.88
C LEU A 88 8.73 46.63 -27.43
N ILE A 89 9.19 45.65 -28.21
CA ILE A 89 10.46 44.94 -27.97
C ILE A 89 11.62 45.91 -28.12
N THR A 90 11.64 46.74 -29.16
CA THR A 90 12.68 47.76 -29.36
C THR A 90 12.67 48.78 -28.23
N ALA A 91 11.51 49.22 -27.76
CA ALA A 91 11.40 50.11 -26.61
C ALA A 91 11.94 49.44 -25.32
N HIS A 92 11.56 48.18 -25.08
CA HIS A 92 11.99 47.41 -23.92
C HIS A 92 13.51 47.13 -23.90
N ILE A 93 14.12 46.86 -25.05
CA ILE A 93 15.58 46.69 -25.19
C ILE A 93 16.34 47.98 -24.85
N ASN A 94 15.74 49.14 -25.11
CA ASN A 94 16.36 50.45 -24.87
C ASN A 94 16.07 51.03 -23.47
N ASP A 95 15.12 50.46 -22.73
CA ASP A 95 14.82 50.84 -21.35
C ASP A 95 15.86 50.26 -20.36
N ALA A 96 16.00 50.91 -19.21
CA ALA A 96 16.85 50.40 -18.13
C ALA A 96 16.29 49.06 -17.64
N ASP A 97 17.13 48.01 -17.64
CA ASP A 97 16.77 46.62 -17.33
C ASP A 97 15.80 46.51 -16.13
N PRO A 98 14.50 46.26 -16.41
CA PRO A 98 13.48 46.19 -15.38
C PRO A 98 13.43 44.81 -14.70
N HIS A 99 14.36 43.90 -15.03
CA HIS A 99 14.45 42.56 -14.45
C HIS A 99 15.70 42.35 -13.58
N PRO A 100 15.88 43.14 -12.50
CA PRO A 100 17.05 43.03 -11.63
C PRO A 100 17.18 41.69 -10.90
N GLN A 101 16.14 40.84 -10.94
CA GLN A 101 16.19 39.47 -10.43
C GLN A 101 17.01 38.51 -11.30
N TYR A 102 17.22 38.82 -12.58
CA TYR A 102 18.04 38.00 -13.48
C TYR A 102 19.42 38.64 -13.63
N PHE A 103 20.47 37.83 -13.48
CA PHE A 103 21.84 38.33 -13.60
C PHE A 103 22.21 38.43 -15.09
N ASN A 104 22.70 39.60 -15.50
CA ASN A 104 23.47 39.70 -16.73
C ASN A 104 24.88 39.12 -16.52
N GLU A 105 25.65 38.90 -17.59
CA GLU A 105 27.00 38.31 -17.51
C GLU A 105 27.88 39.02 -16.47
N SER A 106 27.89 40.36 -16.46
CA SER A 106 28.68 41.14 -15.51
C SER A 106 28.24 40.97 -14.03
N ARG A 107 26.92 40.88 -13.77
CA ARG A 107 26.38 40.64 -12.42
C ARG A 107 26.51 39.17 -12.00
N GLY A 108 26.48 38.25 -12.97
CA GLY A 108 26.71 36.82 -12.78
C GLY A 108 28.16 36.54 -12.40
N ASP A 109 29.11 37.12 -13.13
CA ASP A 109 30.55 37.03 -12.88
C ASP A 109 30.96 37.62 -11.52
N ALA A 110 30.23 38.62 -11.04
CA ALA A 110 30.48 39.21 -9.73
C ALA A 110 29.91 38.39 -8.55
N ARG A 111 28.92 37.51 -8.81
CA ARG A 111 28.16 36.80 -7.76
C ARG A 111 28.40 35.30 -7.73
N TYR A 112 28.77 34.71 -8.86
CA TYR A 112 29.02 33.28 -9.03
C TYR A 112 30.46 33.02 -9.44
N VAL A 113 30.94 31.82 -9.11
CA VAL A 113 32.29 31.41 -9.43
C VAL A 113 32.35 30.90 -10.86
N GLN A 114 33.25 31.46 -11.68
CA GLN A 114 33.40 31.04 -13.08
C GLN A 114 34.02 29.64 -13.17
N THR A 115 33.34 28.71 -13.83
CA THR A 115 33.81 27.33 -14.06
C THR A 115 35.08 27.26 -14.91
N SER A 116 35.32 28.24 -15.77
CA SER A 116 36.57 28.39 -16.53
C SER A 116 37.81 28.59 -15.66
N LEU A 117 37.64 29.06 -14.42
CA LEU A 117 38.74 29.27 -13.47
C LEU A 117 38.99 28.03 -12.58
N ALA A 118 38.18 26.97 -12.73
CA ALA A 118 38.36 25.74 -11.97
C ALA A 118 39.74 25.12 -12.23
N ASN A 119 40.46 24.82 -11.15
CA ASN A 119 41.78 24.18 -11.15
C ASN A 119 42.88 24.96 -11.91
N THR A 120 42.72 26.28 -12.06
CA THR A 120 43.72 27.19 -12.62
C THR A 120 44.39 28.03 -11.53
N GLY A 121 45.55 28.63 -11.81
CA GLY A 121 46.26 29.50 -10.85
C GLY A 121 45.46 30.77 -10.51
N ASN A 122 45.34 31.10 -9.23
CA ASN A 122 44.44 32.14 -8.68
C ASN A 122 42.93 31.92 -8.94
N GLY A 123 42.55 30.71 -9.39
CA GLY A 123 41.17 30.26 -9.48
C GLY A 123 40.71 29.52 -8.22
N TRP A 124 39.90 28.48 -8.40
CA TRP A 124 39.32 27.68 -7.30
C TRP A 124 39.48 26.19 -7.57
N LEU A 125 39.57 25.37 -6.52
CA LEU A 125 39.72 23.93 -6.65
C LEU A 125 38.36 23.24 -6.73
N GLN A 126 38.13 22.50 -7.81
CA GLN A 126 36.90 21.77 -8.05
C GLN A 126 36.98 20.36 -7.43
N LEU A 127 35.93 19.98 -6.70
CA LEU A 127 35.78 18.62 -6.16
C LEU A 127 35.26 17.66 -7.25
N ASP A 128 35.62 16.39 -7.13
CA ASP A 128 35.07 15.31 -7.94
C ASP A 128 33.61 15.00 -7.57
N ALA A 129 32.99 14.10 -8.33
CA ALA A 129 31.59 13.69 -8.14
C ALA A 129 31.32 13.03 -6.76
N SER A 130 32.36 12.69 -5.99
CA SER A 130 32.26 12.17 -4.62
C SER A 130 32.55 13.24 -3.55
N GLY A 131 32.68 14.51 -3.94
CA GLY A 131 32.97 15.62 -3.02
C GLY A 131 34.42 15.64 -2.53
N LYS A 132 35.36 14.99 -3.22
CA LYS A 132 36.79 14.96 -2.85
C LYS A 132 37.63 15.74 -3.84
N ILE A 133 38.82 16.20 -3.43
CA ILE A 133 39.76 16.82 -4.38
C ILE A 133 40.25 15.72 -5.33
N PRO A 134 40.12 15.87 -6.67
CA PRO A 134 40.58 14.89 -7.64
C PRO A 134 42.03 14.47 -7.37
N ALA A 135 42.29 13.16 -7.31
CA ALA A 135 43.61 12.64 -6.96
C ALA A 135 44.74 13.15 -7.89
N ALA A 136 44.41 13.46 -9.15
CA ALA A 136 45.34 14.05 -10.12
C ALA A 136 45.79 15.47 -9.72
N LEU A 137 44.95 16.24 -9.02
CA LEU A 137 45.30 17.58 -8.52
C LEU A 137 46.12 17.49 -7.22
N LEU A 138 45.90 16.43 -6.42
CA LEU A 138 46.70 16.15 -5.23
C LEU A 138 48.15 15.79 -5.55
N GLN A 139 48.43 15.26 -6.75
CA GLN A 139 49.79 14.92 -7.20
C GLN A 139 50.70 16.14 -7.43
N THR A 140 50.14 17.37 -7.43
CA THR A 140 50.93 18.61 -7.59
C THR A 140 51.40 19.24 -6.28
N LEU A 141 50.85 18.85 -5.14
CA LEU A 141 51.31 19.31 -3.81
C LEU A 141 52.48 18.45 -3.33
N THR A 142 53.63 18.59 -3.98
CA THR A 142 54.86 17.89 -3.62
C THR A 142 55.50 18.53 -2.38
N SER A 143 54.99 18.27 -1.19
CA SER A 143 55.61 18.77 0.05
C SER A 143 56.98 18.15 0.29
N ARG A 144 57.99 18.97 0.58
CA ARG A 144 59.34 18.54 0.96
C ARG A 144 59.38 18.29 2.46
N TYR A 145 59.58 17.04 2.88
CA TYR A 145 59.84 16.70 4.29
C TYR A 145 61.34 16.60 4.56
N VAL A 146 61.83 17.27 5.62
CA VAL A 146 63.25 17.24 6.01
C VAL A 146 63.36 17.16 7.53
N VAL A 147 64.31 16.39 8.04
CA VAL A 147 64.64 16.35 9.47
C VAL A 147 65.96 17.08 9.68
N VAL A 148 66.01 17.98 10.67
CA VAL A 148 67.19 18.76 11.03
C VAL A 148 67.45 18.66 12.52
N ALA A 149 68.71 18.83 12.93
CA ALA A 149 69.11 18.68 14.32
C ALA A 149 68.57 19.81 15.21
N ASP A 150 68.61 21.04 14.71
CA ASP A 150 68.36 22.26 15.49
C ASP A 150 67.84 23.41 14.60
N GLU A 151 67.53 24.55 15.23
CA GLU A 151 67.02 25.74 14.53
C GLU A 151 68.02 26.32 13.52
N ALA A 152 69.32 26.28 13.81
CA ALA A 152 70.33 26.80 12.90
C ALA A 152 70.35 26.01 11.58
N ALA A 153 70.22 24.68 11.66
CA ALA A 153 70.09 23.81 10.51
C ALA A 153 68.76 24.02 9.76
N ARG A 154 67.65 24.32 10.46
CA ARG A 154 66.36 24.66 9.84
C ARG A 154 66.46 25.94 9.01
N LEU A 155 67.03 27.00 9.56
CA LEU A 155 67.15 28.30 8.89
C LEU A 155 68.15 28.27 7.72
N ALA A 156 69.07 27.30 7.69
CA ALA A 156 70.05 27.11 6.63
C ALA A 156 69.54 26.25 5.44
N LEU A 157 68.30 25.78 5.47
CA LEU A 157 67.72 25.01 4.36
C LEU A 157 67.71 25.84 3.07
N ALA A 158 67.89 25.19 1.91
CA ALA A 158 67.69 25.86 0.62
C ALA A 158 66.20 26.11 0.36
N SER A 159 65.85 27.28 -0.21
CA SER A 159 64.49 27.60 -0.63
C SER A 159 63.92 26.53 -1.58
N SER A 160 62.62 26.27 -1.45
CA SER A 160 61.88 25.29 -2.23
C SER A 160 60.64 25.96 -2.81
N SER A 161 60.28 25.65 -4.06
CA SER A 161 59.01 26.10 -4.66
C SER A 161 57.79 25.44 -4.03
N ASN A 162 58.00 24.38 -3.24
CA ASN A 162 56.95 23.60 -2.61
C ASN A 162 56.97 23.77 -1.09
N LEU A 163 55.82 23.54 -0.45
CA LEU A 163 55.68 23.52 1.02
C LEU A 163 56.78 22.65 1.64
N THR A 164 57.54 23.22 2.57
CA THR A 164 58.57 22.49 3.32
C THR A 164 58.07 22.21 4.73
N ILE A 165 58.08 20.94 5.10
CA ILE A 165 57.80 20.45 6.45
C ILE A 165 59.15 20.04 7.05
N CYS A 166 59.58 20.73 8.10
CA CYS A 166 60.85 20.49 8.75
C CYS A 166 60.64 19.98 10.18
N ALA A 167 61.09 18.76 10.48
CA ALA A 167 61.14 18.26 11.85
C ALA A 167 62.44 18.70 12.51
N GLN A 168 62.33 19.52 13.55
CA GLN A 168 63.47 19.95 14.36
C GLN A 168 63.60 19.02 15.57
N ALA A 169 64.67 18.24 15.61
CA ALA A 169 64.79 17.09 16.50
C ALA A 169 65.07 17.47 17.97
N ASP A 170 65.87 18.51 18.22
CA ASP A 170 66.26 18.95 19.57
C ASP A 170 65.07 19.35 20.47
N ILE A 171 63.99 19.84 19.86
CA ILE A 171 62.76 20.25 20.55
C ILE A 171 61.53 19.42 20.14
N ASP A 172 61.74 18.31 19.43
CA ASP A 172 60.70 17.42 18.92
C ASP A 172 59.51 18.17 18.31
N THR A 173 59.75 19.12 17.40
CA THR A 173 58.69 20.00 16.87
C THR A 173 58.74 20.09 15.35
N LEU A 174 57.59 20.05 14.69
CA LEU A 174 57.47 20.31 13.25
C LEU A 174 57.40 21.82 12.98
N PHE A 175 57.99 22.26 11.86
CA PHE A 175 57.87 23.62 11.34
C PHE A 175 57.45 23.58 9.87
N TYR A 176 56.60 24.51 9.47
CA TYR A 176 56.05 24.61 8.12
C TYR A 176 56.50 25.92 7.46
N LEU A 177 56.93 25.84 6.20
CA LEU A 177 57.32 26.98 5.37
C LEU A 177 56.63 26.87 4.01
N ASN A 178 55.88 27.89 3.62
CA ASN A 178 55.20 27.90 2.32
C ASN A 178 56.22 27.86 1.17
N GLY A 179 55.81 27.29 0.03
CA GLY A 179 56.63 27.25 -1.17
C GLY A 179 56.99 28.66 -1.65
N GLY A 180 58.27 28.90 -1.89
CA GLY A 180 58.82 30.19 -2.34
C GLY A 180 59.33 31.11 -1.23
N ASP A 181 58.96 30.88 0.03
CA ASP A 181 59.40 31.72 1.15
C ASP A 181 60.87 31.45 1.52
N ASN A 182 61.55 32.49 2.05
CA ASN A 182 62.96 32.39 2.42
C ASN A 182 63.12 31.69 3.79
N PRO A 183 63.73 30.49 3.86
CA PRO A 183 63.93 29.74 5.09
C PRO A 183 64.88 30.41 6.09
N ALA A 184 65.74 31.33 5.66
CA ALA A 184 66.65 32.04 6.55
C ALA A 184 65.96 33.06 7.47
N VAL A 185 64.69 33.40 7.20
CA VAL A 185 63.90 34.33 8.01
C VAL A 185 63.01 33.53 8.96
N ALA A 186 63.32 33.56 10.26
CA ALA A 186 62.60 32.78 11.27
C ALA A 186 61.09 33.05 11.30
N ALA A 187 60.66 34.29 11.05
CA ALA A 187 59.25 34.68 11.04
C ALA A 187 58.43 34.05 9.90
N ASN A 188 59.08 33.53 8.85
CA ASN A 188 58.40 32.84 7.76
C ASN A 188 58.01 31.40 8.13
N TRP A 189 58.59 30.86 9.21
CA TRP A 189 58.28 29.52 9.68
C TRP A 189 57.09 29.54 10.62
N VAL A 190 56.14 28.66 10.36
CA VAL A 190 55.01 28.39 11.26
C VAL A 190 55.37 27.20 12.13
N GLN A 191 55.42 27.41 13.44
CA GLN A 191 55.64 26.31 14.40
C GLN A 191 54.42 25.40 14.48
N GLY A 192 54.66 24.10 14.39
CA GLY A 192 53.68 23.02 14.41
C GLY A 192 53.66 22.23 15.71
N GLN A 193 53.06 21.05 15.64
CA GLN A 193 52.93 20.13 16.76
C GLN A 193 54.22 19.31 16.98
N ALA A 194 54.22 18.49 18.03
CA ALA A 194 55.33 17.59 18.32
C ALA A 194 55.62 16.64 17.15
N ALA A 195 56.90 16.40 16.84
CA ALA A 195 57.30 15.57 15.71
C ALA A 195 57.11 14.06 15.99
N THR A 196 56.98 13.67 17.27
CA THR A 196 56.51 12.33 17.67
C THR A 196 55.03 12.31 18.06
N VAL A 197 54.23 11.47 17.37
CA VAL A 197 52.83 11.21 17.73
C VAL A 197 52.78 9.95 18.60
N SER A 198 52.68 10.09 19.92
CA SER A 198 52.33 8.97 20.79
C SER A 198 50.81 8.79 20.81
N GLY A 199 50.28 8.15 19.76
CA GLY A 199 48.89 7.69 19.73
C GLY A 199 48.77 6.32 20.38
N VAL A 200 47.86 6.16 21.34
CA VAL A 200 47.55 4.87 21.97
C VAL A 200 47.09 3.87 20.90
N SER A 201 47.83 2.78 20.71
CA SER A 201 47.56 1.77 19.66
C SER A 201 46.45 0.78 20.01
N SER A 202 46.10 0.65 21.29
CA SER A 202 45.04 -0.22 21.78
C SER A 202 44.55 0.24 23.16
N VAL A 203 43.28 -0.03 23.47
CA VAL A 203 42.68 0.21 24.79
C VAL A 203 42.23 -1.14 25.34
N PHE A 204 42.76 -1.52 26.51
CA PHE A 204 42.61 -2.88 27.09
C PHE A 204 43.01 -4.00 26.13
N GLY A 205 44.07 -3.78 25.32
CA GLY A 205 44.59 -4.77 24.37
C GLY A 205 43.75 -4.97 23.10
N ARG A 206 42.67 -4.19 22.92
CA ARG A 206 41.76 -4.27 21.77
C ARG A 206 41.92 -3.05 20.85
N THR A 207 41.71 -3.26 19.55
CA THR A 207 41.79 -2.23 18.50
C THR A 207 40.43 -2.10 17.78
N GLY A 208 40.15 -0.92 17.18
CA GLY A 208 38.86 -0.62 16.54
C GLY A 208 37.83 0.01 17.50
N ALA A 209 36.54 -0.23 17.26
CA ALA A 209 35.47 0.23 18.15
C ALA A 209 35.47 -0.62 19.45
N VAL A 210 35.98 -0.05 20.54
CA VAL A 210 36.08 -0.75 21.83
C VAL A 210 34.90 -0.35 22.73
N THR A 211 34.01 -1.30 23.03
CA THR A 211 33.00 -1.17 24.09
C THR A 211 33.52 -1.77 25.39
N ALA A 212 33.21 -1.14 26.52
CA ALA A 212 33.58 -1.62 27.85
C ALA A 212 32.96 -3.02 28.11
N GLN A 213 33.77 -3.94 28.62
CA GLN A 213 33.44 -5.30 29.01
C GLN A 213 33.67 -5.49 30.52
N ALA A 214 33.04 -6.51 31.09
CA ALA A 214 33.23 -6.85 32.49
C ALA A 214 34.71 -7.21 32.76
N GLY A 215 35.35 -6.48 33.68
CA GLY A 215 36.77 -6.65 34.01
C GLY A 215 37.72 -5.62 33.40
N ASP A 216 37.24 -4.71 32.54
CA ASP A 216 38.07 -3.61 32.00
C ASP A 216 38.46 -2.57 33.05
N TYR A 217 37.63 -2.45 34.10
CA TYR A 217 37.85 -1.52 35.21
C TYR A 217 37.58 -2.24 36.53
N ASP A 218 38.40 -1.94 37.53
CA ASP A 218 38.10 -2.19 38.94
C ASP A 218 37.55 -0.92 39.62
N ALA A 219 37.09 -1.06 40.86
CA ALA A 219 36.48 0.04 41.61
C ALA A 219 37.48 1.17 41.91
N ASP A 220 38.78 0.89 41.94
CA ASP A 220 39.82 1.89 42.22
C ASP A 220 40.10 2.78 40.99
N GLN A 221 39.71 2.31 39.80
CA GLN A 221 39.83 3.02 38.53
C GLN A 221 38.63 3.92 38.20
N ILE A 222 37.59 3.97 39.05
CA ILE A 222 36.39 4.77 38.82
C ILE A 222 36.30 5.87 39.88
N ASN A 223 36.26 7.13 39.45
CA ASN A 223 36.11 8.27 40.35
C ASN A 223 34.64 8.43 40.80
N GLU A 224 34.40 8.51 42.11
CA GLU A 224 33.05 8.76 42.64
C GLU A 224 32.51 10.14 42.25
N THR A 225 31.20 10.22 42.08
CA THR A 225 30.49 11.49 41.89
C THR A 225 29.52 11.73 43.05
N ALA A 226 29.00 12.95 43.19
CA ALA A 226 28.02 13.29 44.22
C ALA A 226 26.81 12.34 44.26
N ASN A 227 26.43 11.77 43.11
CA ASN A 227 25.25 10.92 42.95
C ASN A 227 25.59 9.43 42.79
N ARG A 228 26.88 9.05 42.73
CA ARG A 228 27.34 7.66 42.58
C ARG A 228 28.63 7.45 43.37
N LYS A 229 28.49 6.91 44.58
CA LYS A 229 29.59 6.59 45.50
C LYS A 229 29.68 5.10 45.76
N PHE A 230 30.89 4.58 45.89
CA PHE A 230 31.18 3.24 46.34
C PHE A 230 31.16 3.21 47.87
N ALA A 231 30.51 2.18 48.43
CA ALA A 231 30.58 1.95 49.87
C ALA A 231 31.90 1.23 50.19
N THR A 232 32.74 1.85 51.01
CA THR A 232 34.02 1.25 51.44
C THR A 232 33.78 -0.03 52.25
N PRO A 233 34.76 -0.97 52.29
CA PRO A 233 34.65 -2.15 53.15
C PRO A 233 34.42 -1.79 54.62
N ALA A 234 34.98 -0.68 55.11
CA ALA A 234 34.77 -0.19 56.47
C ALA A 234 33.32 0.28 56.70
N GLU A 235 32.73 1.01 55.75
CA GLU A 235 31.33 1.43 55.81
C GLU A 235 30.38 0.23 55.73
N LYS A 236 30.65 -0.73 54.84
CA LYS A 236 29.86 -1.97 54.76
C LYS A 236 29.93 -2.76 56.07
N THR A 237 31.12 -2.88 56.67
CA THR A 237 31.29 -3.51 57.99
C THR A 237 30.51 -2.74 59.08
N ALA A 238 30.59 -1.41 59.08
CA ALA A 238 29.86 -0.57 60.03
C ALA A 238 28.34 -0.69 59.86
N TRP A 239 27.83 -0.74 58.62
CA TRP A 239 26.40 -0.93 58.35
C TRP A 239 25.92 -2.32 58.78
N ASN A 240 26.68 -3.37 58.48
CA ASN A 240 26.36 -4.73 58.90
C ASN A 240 26.38 -4.87 60.44
N ALA A 241 27.25 -4.12 61.13
CA ALA A 241 27.30 -4.08 62.59
C ALA A 241 26.12 -3.34 63.24
N LYS A 242 25.38 -2.47 62.51
CA LYS A 242 24.25 -1.72 63.09
C LYS A 242 23.12 -2.62 63.57
N GLN A 243 22.91 -3.78 62.95
CA GLN A 243 21.89 -4.74 63.40
C GLN A 243 22.20 -5.29 64.80
N ALA A 244 23.49 -5.54 65.11
CA ALA A 244 23.91 -6.03 66.42
C ALA A 244 23.79 -4.98 67.53
N ALA A 245 23.73 -3.70 67.18
CA ALA A 245 23.49 -2.61 68.12
C ALA A 245 22.01 -2.45 68.50
N LEU A 246 21.08 -3.04 67.74
CA LEU A 246 19.65 -3.04 68.08
C LEU A 246 19.40 -4.04 69.21
N VAL A 247 18.69 -3.62 70.25
CA VAL A 247 18.31 -4.45 71.40
C VAL A 247 16.86 -4.13 71.77
N SER A 248 15.98 -5.10 71.56
CA SER A 248 14.54 -4.99 71.89
C SER A 248 14.32 -4.64 73.36
N ALA A 249 13.33 -3.75 73.60
CA ALA A 249 13.01 -3.15 74.90
C ALA A 249 14.10 -2.26 75.53
N THR A 250 15.24 -2.04 74.87
CA THR A 250 16.28 -1.11 75.32
C THR A 250 16.34 0.13 74.43
N ASN A 251 16.70 -0.03 73.15
CA ASN A 251 16.79 1.07 72.19
C ASN A 251 15.79 0.98 71.03
N ILE A 252 15.02 -0.12 70.96
CA ILE A 252 13.81 -0.24 70.15
C ILE A 252 12.67 -0.78 71.03
N ARG A 253 11.42 -0.39 70.76
CA ARG A 253 10.26 -0.88 71.53
C ARG A 253 10.06 -2.37 71.30
N SER A 254 9.56 -3.10 72.30
CA SER A 254 9.07 -4.47 72.14
C SER A 254 7.57 -4.48 71.86
N LEU A 255 7.06 -5.58 71.29
CA LEU A 255 5.63 -5.83 71.12
C LEU A 255 5.22 -6.98 72.05
N PHE A 256 4.32 -6.70 73.00
CA PHE A 256 3.90 -7.65 74.05
C PHE A 256 5.07 -8.29 74.82
N GLY A 257 6.15 -7.52 75.03
CA GLY A 257 7.37 -7.99 75.71
C GLY A 257 8.30 -8.86 74.85
N GLN A 258 7.95 -9.13 73.59
CA GLN A 258 8.74 -9.94 72.67
C GLN A 258 9.74 -9.11 71.86
N SER A 259 10.87 -9.74 71.51
CA SER A 259 11.91 -9.11 70.68
C SER A 259 11.45 -8.94 69.24
N LEU A 260 11.72 -7.78 68.64
CA LEU A 260 11.45 -7.48 67.23
C LEU A 260 12.64 -7.78 66.31
N LEU A 261 13.69 -8.43 66.82
CA LEU A 261 14.93 -8.72 66.10
C LEU A 261 15.07 -10.21 65.78
N GLY A 262 15.54 -10.52 64.58
CA GLY A 262 15.72 -11.88 64.06
C GLY A 262 14.92 -12.11 62.77
N SER A 263 15.16 -13.23 62.11
CA SER A 263 14.33 -13.70 61.00
C SER A 263 13.16 -14.54 61.53
N GLY A 264 11.98 -14.34 60.97
CA GLY A 264 10.76 -15.07 61.35
C GLY A 264 9.59 -14.16 61.74
N ASN A 265 8.41 -14.76 61.85
CA ASN A 265 7.19 -14.04 62.21
C ASN A 265 7.10 -13.86 63.73
N LEU A 266 6.61 -12.69 64.16
CA LEU A 266 6.22 -12.46 65.55
C LEU A 266 4.87 -13.13 65.80
N ALA A 267 4.87 -14.15 66.66
CA ALA A 267 3.66 -14.90 67.04
C ALA A 267 3.37 -14.72 68.54
N PRO A 268 2.88 -13.55 68.99
CA PRO A 268 2.51 -13.36 70.38
C PRO A 268 1.36 -14.30 70.75
N THR A 269 1.45 -14.94 71.90
CA THR A 269 0.34 -15.78 72.39
C THR A 269 -0.85 -14.90 72.79
N PRO A 270 -2.09 -15.39 72.70
CA PRO A 270 -3.26 -14.64 73.16
C PRO A 270 -3.08 -14.06 74.56
N ALA A 271 -2.52 -14.85 75.50
CA ALA A 271 -2.26 -14.40 76.86
C ALA A 271 -1.30 -13.19 76.92
N GLN A 272 -0.29 -13.13 76.05
CA GLN A 272 0.62 -11.98 75.93
C GLN A 272 -0.06 -10.75 75.33
N MET A 273 -1.12 -10.93 74.54
CA MET A 273 -1.95 -9.85 74.00
C MET A 273 -3.08 -9.43 74.95
N GLY A 274 -3.18 -10.01 76.15
CA GLY A 274 -4.31 -9.79 77.06
C GLY A 274 -5.61 -10.45 76.60
N ALA A 275 -5.55 -11.35 75.62
CA ALA A 275 -6.69 -12.09 75.09
C ALA A 275 -6.67 -13.54 75.60
N ALA A 276 -7.83 -14.10 75.98
CA ALA A 276 -7.89 -15.52 76.33
C ALA A 276 -7.64 -16.41 75.09
N ALA A 277 -6.91 -17.51 75.26
CA ALA A 277 -6.47 -18.36 74.14
C ALA A 277 -7.63 -19.12 73.48
N ALA A 278 -7.85 -18.82 72.20
CA ALA A 278 -8.52 -19.62 71.16
C ALA A 278 -9.77 -20.41 71.61
N SER A 279 -10.81 -19.64 71.96
CA SER A 279 -12.24 -19.91 71.78
C SER A 279 -12.97 -19.32 72.97
N HIS A 280 -13.63 -18.18 72.76
CA HIS A 280 -14.76 -17.83 73.62
C HIS A 280 -15.97 -17.75 72.70
N THR A 281 -16.91 -18.65 72.92
CA THR A 281 -18.24 -18.59 72.34
C THR A 281 -19.13 -17.88 73.34
N HIS A 282 -19.79 -16.79 72.93
CA HIS A 282 -21.00 -16.37 73.61
C HIS A 282 -22.03 -17.49 73.46
N THR A 283 -22.61 -17.94 74.56
CA THR A 283 -23.82 -18.75 74.46
C THR A 283 -24.96 -17.82 74.00
N VAL A 284 -25.98 -18.35 73.32
CA VAL A 284 -27.14 -17.53 72.88
C VAL A 284 -27.79 -16.79 74.08
N SER A 285 -27.66 -17.34 75.29
CA SER A 285 -28.09 -16.70 76.54
C SER A 285 -27.28 -15.45 76.93
N ASP A 286 -26.06 -15.29 76.43
CA ASP A 286 -25.19 -14.15 76.73
C ASP A 286 -25.46 -12.94 75.80
N ILE A 287 -26.26 -13.13 74.74
CA ILE A 287 -26.64 -12.11 73.76
C ILE A 287 -28.17 -12.03 73.70
N THR A 288 -28.74 -11.26 74.62
CA THR A 288 -30.20 -11.26 74.85
C THR A 288 -31.00 -10.44 73.83
N ASP A 289 -30.37 -9.56 73.05
CA ASP A 289 -31.05 -8.57 72.20
C ASP A 289 -30.66 -8.59 70.71
N PHE A 290 -29.66 -9.37 70.29
CA PHE A 290 -29.13 -9.35 68.93
C PHE A 290 -30.18 -9.67 67.86
N THR A 291 -31.03 -10.67 68.09
CA THR A 291 -32.12 -11.01 67.16
C THR A 291 -33.16 -9.89 67.08
N GLN A 292 -33.43 -9.20 68.19
CA GLN A 292 -34.45 -8.16 68.28
C GLN A 292 -33.97 -6.84 67.67
N GLN A 293 -32.70 -6.47 67.90
CA GLN A 293 -32.07 -5.29 67.30
C GLN A 293 -31.82 -5.47 65.80
N ALA A 294 -31.39 -6.66 65.34
CA ALA A 294 -31.23 -6.94 63.91
C ALA A 294 -32.59 -6.90 63.17
N GLN A 295 -33.66 -7.44 63.77
CA GLN A 295 -35.00 -7.36 63.19
C GLN A 295 -35.57 -5.92 63.19
N ALA A 296 -35.35 -5.16 64.26
CA ALA A 296 -35.78 -3.76 64.35
C ALA A 296 -35.02 -2.87 63.34
N LEU A 297 -33.72 -3.10 63.14
CA LEU A 297 -32.93 -2.37 62.15
C LEU A 297 -33.42 -2.64 60.72
N ILE A 298 -33.68 -3.90 60.36
CA ILE A 298 -34.15 -4.29 59.02
C ILE A 298 -35.54 -3.70 58.71
N ILE A 299 -36.41 -3.55 59.71
CA ILE A 299 -37.76 -2.98 59.51
C ILE A 299 -37.73 -1.46 59.47
N ASN A 300 -36.96 -0.82 60.34
CA ASN A 300 -36.92 0.64 60.46
C ASN A 300 -36.04 1.32 59.38
N SER A 301 -35.25 0.56 58.62
CA SER A 301 -34.41 1.07 57.53
C SER A 301 -35.02 0.92 56.14
N LEU A 302 -36.22 0.32 56.04
CA LEU A 302 -36.93 0.11 54.77
C LEU A 302 -38.21 0.95 54.74
N GLU A 303 -38.26 1.93 53.84
CA GLU A 303 -39.45 2.73 53.53
C GLU A 303 -40.09 2.23 52.24
N ALA A 304 -41.39 1.93 52.26
CA ALA A 304 -42.09 1.40 51.09
C ALA A 304 -42.44 2.53 50.11
N GLY A 305 -41.91 2.45 48.88
CA GLY A 305 -42.30 3.34 47.78
C GLY A 305 -43.68 2.98 47.18
N PRO A 306 -44.27 3.84 46.33
CA PRO A 306 -45.54 3.58 45.67
C PRO A 306 -45.53 2.23 44.92
N GLY A 307 -46.52 1.37 45.20
CA GLY A 307 -46.61 0.03 44.60
C GLY A 307 -45.85 -1.07 45.35
N VAL A 308 -45.13 -0.77 46.43
CA VAL A 308 -44.51 -1.79 47.30
C VAL A 308 -45.22 -1.79 48.65
N THR A 309 -45.56 -2.96 49.18
CA THR A 309 -46.04 -3.13 50.56
C THR A 309 -45.03 -3.95 51.36
N LEU A 310 -44.60 -3.40 52.49
CA LEU A 310 -43.76 -4.08 53.47
C LEU A 310 -44.66 -4.63 54.58
N GLY A 311 -44.54 -5.92 54.88
CA GLY A 311 -45.25 -6.57 55.97
C GLY A 311 -44.32 -7.49 56.76
N GLN A 312 -44.72 -7.90 57.95
CA GLN A 312 -43.96 -8.88 58.73
C GLN A 312 -44.83 -10.12 58.95
N ASN A 313 -44.26 -11.30 58.73
CA ASN A 313 -44.96 -12.54 59.07
C ASN A 313 -44.87 -12.76 60.59
N PRO A 314 -45.98 -12.71 61.35
CA PRO A 314 -45.93 -12.78 62.80
C PRO A 314 -45.55 -14.18 63.34
N VAL A 315 -45.55 -15.20 62.48
CA VAL A 315 -45.24 -16.59 62.85
C VAL A 315 -43.78 -16.94 62.52
N SER A 316 -43.24 -16.43 61.41
CA SER A 316 -41.85 -16.74 60.99
C SER A 316 -40.85 -15.62 61.23
N GLY A 317 -41.29 -14.42 61.61
CA GLY A 317 -40.43 -13.25 61.90
C GLY A 317 -39.76 -12.65 60.66
N LYS A 318 -40.03 -13.17 59.45
CA LYS A 318 -39.46 -12.69 58.19
C LYS A 318 -40.21 -11.44 57.69
N THR A 319 -39.46 -10.46 57.19
CA THR A 319 -39.99 -9.33 56.42
C THR A 319 -40.49 -9.83 55.08
N ILE A 320 -41.74 -9.54 54.77
CA ILE A 320 -42.37 -9.79 53.48
C ILE A 320 -42.29 -8.48 52.69
N ILE A 321 -41.56 -8.51 51.57
CA ILE A 321 -41.53 -7.41 50.61
C ILE A 321 -42.41 -7.84 49.43
N SER A 322 -43.49 -7.11 49.19
CA SER A 322 -44.35 -7.31 48.03
C SER A 322 -44.26 -6.09 47.14
N ALA A 323 -43.75 -6.25 45.92
CA ALA A 323 -43.64 -5.17 44.94
C ALA A 323 -44.62 -5.43 43.79
N VAL A 324 -45.61 -4.56 43.67
CA VAL A 324 -46.32 -4.32 42.41
C VAL A 324 -45.37 -3.46 41.57
N GLY A 325 -44.72 -4.08 40.58
CA GLY A 325 -43.77 -3.39 39.71
C GLY A 325 -44.45 -2.29 38.89
N GLY A 326 -44.37 -1.06 39.37
CA GLY A 326 -44.78 0.16 38.67
C GLY A 326 -43.56 1.00 38.30
N GLY A 327 -42.94 0.68 37.16
CA GLY A 327 -42.33 1.72 36.34
C GLY A 327 -43.46 2.54 35.73
N SER A 328 -43.32 3.87 35.77
CA SER A 328 -44.31 4.85 35.30
C SER A 328 -44.90 4.52 33.92
N GLY A 329 -46.08 3.89 33.91
CA GLY A 329 -46.86 3.55 32.72
C GLY A 329 -47.87 2.45 33.08
N GLY A 330 -49.14 2.81 33.26
CA GLY A 330 -50.18 1.89 33.71
C GLY A 330 -50.36 0.66 32.80
N GLY A 331 -49.93 -0.50 33.28
CA GLY A 331 -50.22 -1.82 32.72
C GLY A 331 -49.89 -2.88 33.77
N GLY A 332 -50.86 -3.74 34.14
CA GLY A 332 -50.69 -4.73 35.22
C GLY A 332 -49.50 -5.66 34.99
N GLY A 333 -48.57 -5.72 35.95
CA GLY A 333 -47.35 -6.52 35.83
C GLY A 333 -47.60 -8.04 35.81
N TYR A 334 -46.82 -8.76 35.01
CA TYR A 334 -46.86 -10.22 34.89
C TYR A 334 -45.76 -10.87 35.74
N ILE A 335 -46.07 -11.99 36.40
CA ILE A 335 -45.05 -12.98 36.79
C ILE A 335 -44.67 -13.76 35.54
N VAL A 336 -43.37 -13.88 35.25
CA VAL A 336 -42.84 -14.75 34.19
C VAL A 336 -42.08 -15.91 34.83
N VAL A 337 -42.37 -17.14 34.40
CA VAL A 337 -41.70 -18.35 34.86
C VAL A 337 -41.12 -19.12 33.68
N ASP A 338 -39.80 -19.32 33.69
CA ASP A 338 -39.11 -20.16 32.72
C ASP A 338 -39.37 -21.65 33.00
N ARG A 339 -39.71 -22.39 31.94
CA ARG A 339 -39.94 -23.83 31.93
C ARG A 339 -39.09 -24.47 30.84
N PRO A 340 -37.81 -24.74 31.13
CA PRO A 340 -36.96 -25.49 30.21
C PRO A 340 -37.48 -26.94 30.09
N SER A 341 -37.41 -27.48 28.87
CA SER A 341 -37.70 -28.87 28.56
C SER A 341 -39.09 -29.36 28.99
N ALA A 342 -40.12 -28.51 28.85
CA ALA A 342 -41.50 -28.92 29.10
C ALA A 342 -41.90 -30.02 28.10
N THR A 343 -42.62 -31.05 28.56
CA THR A 343 -43.07 -32.16 27.71
C THR A 343 -44.45 -31.88 27.10
N ALA A 344 -44.81 -32.58 26.03
CA ALA A 344 -46.12 -32.46 25.41
C ALA A 344 -47.23 -32.93 26.38
N GLY A 345 -48.25 -32.11 26.57
CA GLY A 345 -49.35 -32.36 27.50
C GLY A 345 -49.06 -32.02 28.96
N GLN A 346 -47.86 -31.53 29.29
CA GLN A 346 -47.47 -31.19 30.65
C GLN A 346 -48.29 -30.01 31.18
N ASN A 347 -48.80 -30.14 32.40
CA ASN A 347 -49.59 -29.11 33.06
C ASN A 347 -48.75 -28.41 34.14
N HIS A 348 -48.55 -27.11 34.00
CA HIS A 348 -47.86 -26.27 34.98
C HIS A 348 -48.89 -25.46 35.76
N SER A 349 -48.92 -25.62 37.09
CA SER A 349 -49.88 -24.93 37.97
C SER A 349 -49.15 -23.93 38.85
N PHE A 350 -49.73 -22.74 38.98
CA PHE A 350 -49.26 -21.68 39.86
C PHE A 350 -50.40 -21.23 40.76
N SER A 351 -50.22 -21.37 42.06
CA SER A 351 -51.25 -21.08 43.06
C SER A 351 -51.10 -19.69 43.65
N PHE A 352 -52.22 -19.07 44.01
CA PHE A 352 -52.34 -17.79 44.69
C PHE A 352 -53.55 -17.81 45.64
N SER A 353 -53.72 -16.76 46.45
CA SER A 353 -54.84 -16.67 47.39
C SER A 353 -56.19 -16.68 46.65
N ALA A 354 -57.19 -17.37 47.23
CA ALA A 354 -58.50 -17.51 46.61
C ALA A 354 -59.16 -16.14 46.37
N GLN A 355 -59.64 -15.90 45.15
CA GLN A 355 -60.19 -14.62 44.73
C GLN A 355 -61.23 -14.76 43.61
N ASN A 356 -61.91 -13.66 43.26
CA ASN A 356 -63.10 -13.64 42.39
C ASN A 356 -62.99 -12.69 41.18
N ALA A 357 -61.86 -12.02 40.97
CA ALA A 357 -61.56 -11.19 39.81
C ALA A 357 -60.98 -12.03 38.65
N PHE A 358 -61.62 -11.98 37.48
CA PHE A 358 -61.20 -12.71 36.28
C PHE A 358 -60.74 -11.79 35.14
N ASN A 359 -60.54 -10.49 35.41
CA ASN A 359 -59.98 -9.53 34.44
C ASN A 359 -58.44 -9.61 34.37
N LEU A 360 -57.89 -10.82 34.35
CA LEU A 360 -56.45 -11.10 34.40
C LEU A 360 -55.98 -11.70 33.07
N THR A 361 -54.75 -11.38 32.70
CA THR A 361 -54.14 -11.84 31.47
C THR A 361 -53.04 -12.84 31.76
N ALA A 362 -52.92 -13.85 30.90
CA ALA A 362 -51.82 -14.79 30.88
C ALA A 362 -51.48 -15.14 29.43
N TYR A 363 -50.20 -15.37 29.15
CA TYR A 363 -49.71 -15.80 27.87
C TYR A 363 -48.50 -16.73 28.04
N ALA A 364 -48.21 -17.52 27.01
CA ALA A 364 -47.03 -18.34 26.95
C ALA A 364 -46.20 -17.95 25.73
N LEU A 365 -44.88 -17.89 25.89
CA LEU A 365 -43.93 -17.86 24.79
C LEU A 365 -43.28 -19.22 24.68
N LYS A 366 -43.07 -19.70 23.45
CA LYS A 366 -42.26 -20.89 23.20
C LYS A 366 -41.01 -20.50 22.43
N GLU A 367 -39.89 -21.06 22.82
CA GLU A 367 -38.65 -20.90 22.08
C GLU A 367 -38.77 -21.52 20.68
N THR A 368 -38.31 -20.77 19.69
CA THR A 368 -37.95 -21.27 18.36
C THR A 368 -36.43 -21.27 18.30
N ALA A 369 -35.84 -22.46 18.37
CA ALA A 369 -34.39 -22.63 18.34
C ALA A 369 -33.83 -22.03 17.04
N GLY A 370 -32.76 -21.26 17.14
CA GLY A 370 -32.06 -20.74 15.97
C GLY A 370 -31.44 -21.87 15.14
N ALA A 371 -31.27 -21.65 13.84
CA ALA A 371 -30.58 -22.60 12.99
C ALA A 371 -29.10 -22.69 13.38
N THR A 372 -28.53 -23.89 13.33
CA THR A 372 -27.12 -24.13 13.65
C THR A 372 -26.27 -24.25 12.38
N ASN A 373 -24.97 -23.98 12.50
CA ASN A 373 -23.98 -24.08 11.44
C ASN A 373 -24.34 -23.31 10.16
N GLN A 374 -24.96 -22.13 10.30
CA GLN A 374 -25.29 -21.28 9.17
C GLN A 374 -24.06 -20.49 8.73
N THR A 375 -23.93 -20.30 7.43
CA THR A 375 -22.79 -19.62 6.81
C THR A 375 -23.24 -18.26 6.28
N TYR A 376 -22.62 -17.20 6.80
CA TYR A 376 -22.91 -15.83 6.41
C TYR A 376 -21.66 -15.21 5.76
N VAL A 377 -21.81 -14.74 4.52
CA VAL A 377 -20.77 -13.94 3.86
C VAL A 377 -20.82 -12.55 4.45
N ILE A 378 -19.71 -12.14 5.05
CA ILE A 378 -19.55 -10.81 5.65
C ILE A 378 -19.03 -9.81 4.63
N ASP A 379 -18.16 -10.29 3.73
CA ASP A 379 -17.63 -9.50 2.64
C ASP A 379 -17.13 -10.38 1.49
N ASP A 380 -17.35 -9.90 0.28
CA ASP A 380 -16.81 -10.44 -0.99
C ASP A 380 -15.76 -9.49 -1.60
N PHE A 381 -15.43 -8.38 -0.92
CA PHE A 381 -14.45 -7.38 -1.33
C PHE A 381 -14.63 -6.89 -2.77
N ASN A 382 -15.89 -6.71 -3.18
CA ASN A 382 -16.23 -6.11 -4.45
C ASN A 382 -16.08 -4.58 -4.38
N ALA A 383 -16.18 -3.89 -5.53
CA ALA A 383 -16.02 -2.44 -5.58
C ALA A 383 -17.02 -1.66 -4.68
N GLU A 384 -18.20 -2.21 -4.38
CA GLU A 384 -19.16 -1.59 -3.45
C GLU A 384 -18.73 -1.74 -1.98
N SER A 385 -17.90 -2.74 -1.67
CA SER A 385 -17.37 -2.97 -0.33
C SER A 385 -16.48 -1.82 0.13
N GLU A 386 -15.76 -1.13 -0.77
CA GLU A 386 -14.84 -0.02 -0.47
C GLU A 386 -15.48 1.05 0.42
N LEU A 387 -16.77 1.37 0.20
CA LEU A 387 -17.52 2.35 0.99
C LEU A 387 -17.70 1.99 2.47
N ASN A 388 -17.40 0.75 2.86
CA ASN A 388 -17.48 0.28 4.23
C ASN A 388 -16.12 0.30 4.94
N TYR A 389 -15.04 0.68 4.26
CA TYR A 389 -13.68 0.66 4.79
C TYR A 389 -13.00 2.02 4.67
N ASP A 390 -12.35 2.42 5.75
CA ASP A 390 -11.28 3.40 5.72
C ASP A 390 -9.99 2.65 5.35
N SER A 391 -9.38 2.99 4.21
CA SER A 391 -8.25 2.24 3.66
C SER A 391 -7.13 3.12 3.14
N THR A 392 -5.90 2.59 3.12
CA THR A 392 -4.77 3.27 2.50
C THR A 392 -4.90 3.31 0.98
N ASN A 393 -4.29 4.33 0.36
CA ASN A 393 -4.51 4.71 -1.04
C ASN A 393 -4.27 3.60 -2.09
N ALA A 394 -3.43 2.61 -1.79
CA ALA A 394 -3.11 1.52 -2.72
C ALA A 394 -3.88 0.22 -2.40
N VAL A 395 -4.94 0.27 -1.60
CA VAL A 395 -5.89 -0.85 -1.48
C VAL A 395 -6.84 -0.86 -2.68
N VAL A 396 -7.10 -2.05 -3.23
CA VAL A 396 -8.03 -2.25 -4.35
C VAL A 396 -9.14 -3.22 -3.94
N PHE A 397 -10.37 -2.88 -4.30
CA PHE A 397 -11.58 -3.70 -4.12
C PHE A 397 -12.19 -4.05 -5.49
N ASP A 398 -11.92 -5.25 -5.99
CA ASP A 398 -12.36 -5.67 -7.34
C ASP A 398 -12.89 -7.11 -7.40
N GLY A 399 -13.54 -7.54 -6.31
CA GLY A 399 -13.95 -8.92 -6.07
C GLY A 399 -12.93 -9.69 -5.24
N GLN A 400 -11.83 -9.02 -4.90
CA GLN A 400 -10.84 -9.38 -3.91
C GLN A 400 -10.34 -8.09 -3.24
N LEU A 401 -9.87 -8.19 -2.00
CA LEU A 401 -9.05 -7.14 -1.39
C LEU A 401 -7.60 -7.40 -1.77
N SER A 402 -6.95 -6.44 -2.41
CA SER A 402 -5.54 -6.56 -2.80
C SER A 402 -4.81 -5.21 -2.66
N ALA A 403 -3.48 -5.24 -2.77
CA ALA A 403 -2.69 -4.02 -2.91
C ALA A 403 -2.42 -3.76 -4.40
N TYR A 404 -2.46 -2.50 -4.81
CA TYR A 404 -2.06 -2.08 -6.15
C TYR A 404 -0.57 -2.35 -6.36
N THR A 405 -0.24 -3.16 -7.36
CA THR A 405 1.14 -3.54 -7.70
C THR A 405 1.59 -3.08 -9.08
N GLY A 406 0.76 -2.28 -9.75
CA GLY A 406 0.97 -1.87 -11.14
C GLY A 406 0.35 -2.84 -12.15
N GLY A 407 0.90 -2.84 -13.35
CA GLY A 407 0.33 -3.55 -14.50
C GLY A 407 0.88 -3.02 -15.82
N THR A 408 0.26 -3.43 -16.91
CA THR A 408 0.54 -2.87 -18.25
C THR A 408 -0.56 -1.90 -18.63
N TYR A 409 -0.18 -0.69 -19.02
CA TYR A 409 -1.11 0.38 -19.38
C TYR A 409 -0.67 1.08 -20.67
N THR A 410 -1.62 1.50 -21.49
CA THR A 410 -1.34 2.29 -22.68
C THR A 410 -1.32 3.78 -22.34
N THR A 411 -0.30 4.52 -22.79
CA THR A 411 -0.26 5.98 -22.65
C THR A 411 -1.37 6.67 -23.45
N SER A 412 -1.90 7.76 -22.91
CA SER A 412 -3.01 8.52 -23.49
C SER A 412 -2.55 9.88 -24.02
N VAL A 413 -3.19 10.40 -25.06
CA VAL A 413 -2.76 11.67 -25.68
C VAL A 413 -2.87 12.85 -24.70
N GLN A 414 -1.79 13.63 -24.57
CA GLN A 414 -1.71 14.82 -23.73
C GLN A 414 -0.90 15.90 -24.48
N GLY A 415 -1.60 16.81 -25.15
CA GLY A 415 -0.96 17.79 -26.04
C GLY A 415 -0.32 17.09 -27.24
N GLU A 416 0.97 17.33 -27.47
CA GLU A 416 1.76 16.73 -28.56
C GLU A 416 2.38 15.37 -28.19
N PHE A 417 2.30 14.96 -26.92
CA PHE A 417 2.88 13.72 -26.41
C PHE A 417 1.80 12.80 -25.81
N TYR A 418 2.24 11.66 -25.27
CA TYR A 418 1.37 10.70 -24.60
C TYR A 418 1.81 10.52 -23.17
N SER A 419 0.87 10.38 -22.24
CA SER A 419 1.11 10.38 -20.82
C SER A 419 0.27 9.35 -20.09
N LEU A 420 0.85 8.79 -19.03
CA LEU A 420 0.24 7.86 -18.10
C LEU A 420 0.51 8.36 -16.67
N PRO A 421 -0.52 8.78 -15.91
CA PRO A 421 -0.35 9.06 -14.50
C PRO A 421 -0.07 7.76 -13.75
N VAL A 422 0.91 7.79 -12.85
CA VAL A 422 1.25 6.69 -11.95
C VAL A 422 0.86 7.09 -10.54
N GLN A 423 0.33 6.12 -9.79
CA GLN A 423 -0.02 6.28 -8.39
C GLN A 423 1.20 6.73 -7.56
N ASP A 424 0.96 7.49 -6.49
CA ASP A 424 1.99 7.99 -5.57
C ASP A 424 2.18 7.07 -4.36
N GLY A 425 3.24 7.33 -3.58
CA GLY A 425 3.44 6.69 -2.28
C GLY A 425 3.93 5.24 -2.32
N SER A 426 4.68 4.83 -3.36
CA SER A 426 5.36 3.53 -3.36
C SER A 426 6.70 3.54 -2.61
N ARG A 427 7.09 2.36 -2.11
CA ARG A 427 8.46 2.06 -1.64
C ARG A 427 9.45 1.98 -2.80
N SER A 428 9.00 1.47 -3.94
CA SER A 428 9.75 1.51 -5.18
C SER A 428 8.84 1.47 -6.42
N LEU A 429 9.38 1.98 -7.52
CA LEU A 429 8.70 2.07 -8.81
C LEU A 429 9.64 1.64 -9.93
N SER A 430 9.20 0.74 -10.79
CA SER A 430 9.89 0.42 -12.04
C SER A 430 8.96 0.66 -13.23
N ILE A 431 9.49 1.37 -14.22
CA ILE A 431 8.83 1.76 -15.45
C ILE A 431 9.66 1.18 -16.59
N SER A 432 9.03 0.39 -17.45
CA SER A 432 9.70 -0.16 -18.63
C SER A 432 8.75 -0.27 -19.81
N GLY A 433 9.32 -0.45 -20.99
CA GLY A 433 8.56 -0.95 -22.13
C GLY A 433 8.01 -2.35 -21.84
N VAL A 434 6.99 -2.75 -22.58
CA VAL A 434 6.49 -4.13 -22.51
C VAL A 434 7.47 -5.12 -23.13
N ASP A 435 7.68 -6.24 -22.45
CA ASP A 435 8.42 -7.42 -22.92
C ASP A 435 7.61 -8.21 -23.99
N GLU A 436 6.80 -7.54 -24.80
CA GLU A 436 6.02 -8.19 -25.86
C GLU A 436 6.77 -8.12 -27.20
N SER A 437 6.88 -9.28 -27.87
CA SER A 437 7.55 -9.34 -29.16
C SER A 437 6.74 -8.58 -30.22
N ILE A 438 7.41 -7.71 -30.98
CA ILE A 438 6.82 -7.02 -32.15
C ILE A 438 6.40 -7.99 -33.26
N ILE A 439 6.85 -9.24 -33.17
CA ILE A 439 6.47 -10.34 -34.06
C ILE A 439 5.23 -11.01 -33.46
N PRO A 440 4.06 -10.96 -34.11
CA PRO A 440 2.90 -11.70 -33.66
C PRO A 440 3.13 -13.21 -33.70
N VAL A 441 2.30 -13.98 -32.99
CA VAL A 441 2.35 -15.44 -33.04
C VAL A 441 2.26 -15.93 -34.48
N MET A 442 3.30 -16.61 -34.95
CA MET A 442 3.33 -17.17 -36.29
C MET A 442 2.75 -18.58 -36.33
N THR A 443 2.06 -18.91 -37.42
CA THR A 443 1.51 -20.27 -37.67
C THR A 443 2.08 -20.93 -38.92
N SER A 444 2.83 -20.16 -39.72
CA SER A 444 3.62 -20.65 -40.86
C SER A 444 4.72 -19.63 -41.15
N ASN A 445 5.65 -19.95 -42.07
CA ASN A 445 6.70 -18.99 -42.47
C ASN A 445 6.15 -17.70 -43.10
N THR A 446 4.86 -17.63 -43.46
CA THR A 446 4.24 -16.47 -44.12
C THR A 446 2.93 -16.03 -43.45
N SER A 447 2.64 -16.51 -42.24
CA SER A 447 1.42 -16.17 -41.49
C SER A 447 1.77 -15.73 -40.08
N PRO A 448 1.33 -14.53 -39.62
CA PRO A 448 0.34 -13.65 -40.26
C PRO A 448 0.86 -12.89 -41.49
N SER A 449 -0.07 -12.37 -42.31
CA SER A 449 0.26 -11.62 -43.52
C SER A 449 1.15 -10.42 -43.20
N GLY A 450 2.17 -10.19 -44.04
CA GLY A 450 3.16 -9.12 -43.84
C GLY A 450 4.41 -9.55 -43.06
N TYR A 451 4.38 -10.72 -42.39
CA TYR A 451 5.54 -11.27 -41.69
C TYR A 451 6.07 -12.51 -42.42
N VAL A 452 7.39 -12.57 -42.67
CA VAL A 452 8.03 -13.71 -43.34
C VAL A 452 9.22 -14.22 -42.53
N ALA A 453 9.11 -15.43 -41.99
CA ALA A 453 10.21 -16.11 -41.29
C ALA A 453 11.01 -16.96 -42.27
N SER A 454 12.34 -16.85 -42.20
CA SER A 454 13.27 -17.66 -43.00
C SER A 454 14.53 -17.99 -42.20
N ALA A 455 15.28 -19.00 -42.65
CA ALA A 455 16.52 -19.41 -42.01
C ALA A 455 17.55 -19.89 -43.04
N SER A 456 18.82 -19.90 -42.65
CA SER A 456 19.92 -20.40 -43.48
C SER A 456 19.74 -21.87 -43.88
N SER A 457 19.15 -22.66 -43.00
CA SER A 457 18.81 -24.06 -43.22
C SER A 457 17.74 -24.53 -42.25
N ILE A 458 17.07 -25.63 -42.59
CA ILE A 458 16.12 -26.33 -41.72
C ILE A 458 16.39 -27.84 -41.75
N TYR A 459 16.15 -28.53 -40.64
CA TYR A 459 16.29 -29.99 -40.57
C TYR A 459 15.27 -30.70 -41.47
N ASP A 460 13.99 -30.38 -41.29
CA ASP A 460 12.88 -30.74 -42.17
C ASP A 460 11.66 -29.83 -41.89
N SER A 461 10.53 -30.07 -42.55
CA SER A 461 9.33 -29.23 -42.43
C SER A 461 8.69 -29.20 -41.03
N ARG A 462 9.11 -30.08 -40.12
CA ARG A 462 8.68 -30.09 -38.72
C ARG A 462 9.45 -29.10 -37.86
N TYR A 463 10.51 -28.47 -38.37
CA TYR A 463 11.39 -27.55 -37.65
C TYR A 463 11.60 -26.23 -38.41
N ASN A 464 10.54 -25.78 -39.08
CA ASN A 464 10.53 -24.55 -39.87
C ASN A 464 10.92 -23.30 -39.04
N ALA A 465 11.37 -22.25 -39.73
CA ALA A 465 11.80 -21.00 -39.12
C ALA A 465 10.71 -20.34 -38.24
N TYR A 466 9.44 -20.38 -38.67
CA TYR A 466 8.34 -19.76 -37.92
C TYR A 466 8.14 -20.32 -36.51
N LEU A 467 8.61 -21.55 -36.23
CA LEU A 467 8.48 -22.15 -34.91
C LEU A 467 9.32 -21.43 -33.86
N ALA A 468 10.31 -20.62 -34.27
CA ALA A 468 11.00 -19.71 -33.36
C ALA A 468 10.17 -18.47 -32.99
N PHE A 469 8.96 -18.33 -33.52
CA PHE A 469 8.07 -17.18 -33.34
C PHE A 469 6.61 -17.61 -33.05
N ASP A 470 6.38 -18.89 -32.74
CA ASP A 470 5.04 -19.46 -32.55
C ASP A 470 4.56 -19.41 -31.08
N ARG A 471 5.44 -18.98 -30.15
CA ARG A 471 5.23 -18.89 -28.70
C ARG A 471 4.76 -20.19 -28.06
N ARG A 472 4.92 -21.34 -28.72
CA ARG A 472 4.32 -22.59 -28.27
C ARG A 472 5.23 -23.31 -27.29
N ILE A 473 4.60 -23.90 -26.27
CA ILE A 473 5.28 -24.83 -25.34
C ILE A 473 4.75 -26.23 -25.62
N VAL A 474 5.58 -27.09 -26.20
CA VAL A 474 5.27 -28.50 -26.37
C VAL A 474 6.12 -29.30 -25.39
N SER A 475 5.49 -29.95 -24.41
CA SER A 475 6.17 -30.88 -23.52
C SER A 475 6.55 -32.15 -24.30
N GLY A 476 7.85 -32.43 -24.42
CA GLY A 476 8.39 -33.64 -25.08
C GLY A 476 9.27 -33.36 -26.31
N THR A 477 9.49 -34.36 -27.17
CA THR A 477 10.36 -34.27 -28.37
C THR A 477 9.69 -33.60 -29.58
N GLY A 478 8.75 -32.68 -29.34
CA GLY A 478 7.93 -32.04 -30.36
C GLY A 478 8.64 -31.03 -31.25
N SER A 479 7.91 -30.58 -32.27
CA SER A 479 8.22 -29.51 -33.22
C SER A 479 7.96 -28.13 -32.60
N ASP A 480 8.80 -27.71 -31.67
CA ASP A 480 8.64 -26.48 -30.88
C ASP A 480 9.74 -25.46 -31.11
N ALA A 481 10.59 -25.67 -32.12
CA ALA A 481 11.81 -24.90 -32.32
C ALA A 481 12.19 -24.85 -33.80
N TRP A 482 12.92 -23.81 -34.17
CA TRP A 482 13.74 -23.86 -35.38
C TRP A 482 14.97 -24.75 -35.13
N VAL A 483 15.23 -25.64 -36.08
CA VAL A 483 16.39 -26.54 -36.06
C VAL A 483 17.09 -26.48 -37.41
N GLY A 484 18.38 -26.18 -37.41
CA GLY A 484 19.21 -26.16 -38.62
C GLY A 484 19.37 -27.55 -39.26
N ALA A 485 19.78 -27.58 -40.53
CA ALA A 485 20.01 -28.85 -41.23
C ALA A 485 21.12 -29.69 -40.58
N THR A 486 21.09 -31.01 -40.76
CA THR A 486 22.18 -31.88 -40.28
C THR A 486 23.52 -31.42 -40.88
N GLY A 487 24.51 -31.15 -40.01
CA GLY A 487 25.81 -30.61 -40.41
C GLY A 487 25.90 -29.08 -40.44
N ALA A 488 24.81 -28.36 -40.14
CA ALA A 488 24.76 -26.90 -40.03
C ALA A 488 25.40 -26.41 -38.72
N ILE A 489 26.71 -26.61 -38.60
CA ILE A 489 27.52 -26.14 -37.47
C ILE A 489 27.95 -24.69 -37.77
N PRO A 490 27.46 -23.70 -37.00
CA PRO A 490 27.85 -22.30 -37.19
C PRO A 490 29.34 -22.11 -36.85
N THR A 491 30.03 -21.41 -37.74
CA THR A 491 31.39 -20.89 -37.53
C THR A 491 31.44 -19.44 -38.04
N PRO A 492 32.44 -18.61 -37.66
CA PRO A 492 32.56 -17.26 -38.21
C PRO A 492 32.63 -17.23 -39.76
N GLY A 493 33.21 -18.25 -40.39
CA GLY A 493 33.31 -18.37 -41.85
C GLY A 493 32.10 -19.03 -42.53
N ASN A 494 31.22 -19.66 -41.75
CA ASN A 494 29.98 -20.29 -42.22
C ASN A 494 28.89 -20.16 -41.15
N PRO A 495 28.37 -18.95 -40.91
CA PRO A 495 27.38 -18.72 -39.88
C PRO A 495 26.03 -19.33 -40.26
N GLN A 496 25.22 -19.66 -39.26
CA GLN A 496 23.80 -19.98 -39.45
C GLN A 496 22.96 -18.76 -39.07
N TRP A 497 21.79 -18.58 -39.69
CA TRP A 497 20.94 -17.45 -39.36
C TRP A 497 19.47 -17.79 -39.34
N LEU A 498 18.74 -17.06 -38.50
CA LEU A 498 17.28 -17.02 -38.44
C LEU A 498 16.85 -15.58 -38.68
N ARG A 499 15.91 -15.36 -39.59
CA ARG A 499 15.47 -14.05 -40.07
C ARG A 499 13.96 -13.90 -39.97
N ILE A 500 13.52 -12.69 -39.69
CA ILE A 500 12.13 -12.25 -39.82
C ILE A 500 12.08 -10.97 -40.65
N ASP A 501 11.20 -10.96 -41.65
CA ASP A 501 10.79 -9.76 -42.37
C ASP A 501 9.46 -9.26 -41.83
N MET A 502 9.33 -7.94 -41.72
CA MET A 502 8.17 -7.26 -41.13
C MET A 502 7.52 -6.32 -42.14
N PRO A 503 6.22 -5.99 -41.97
CA PRO A 503 5.51 -5.12 -42.91
C PRO A 503 5.94 -3.66 -42.86
N GLY A 504 6.75 -3.26 -41.87
CA GLY A 504 7.28 -1.92 -41.70
C GLY A 504 8.53 -1.94 -40.82
N ALA A 505 9.36 -0.91 -40.95
CA ALA A 505 10.54 -0.74 -40.12
C ALA A 505 10.15 -0.44 -38.67
N LYS A 506 10.88 -1.03 -37.71
CA LYS A 506 10.73 -0.79 -36.28
C LYS A 506 12.11 -0.78 -35.62
N ALA A 507 12.31 0.02 -34.58
CA ALA A 507 13.49 -0.05 -33.71
C ALA A 507 13.27 -1.04 -32.55
N LEU A 508 14.36 -1.56 -31.97
CA LEU A 508 14.33 -2.53 -30.85
C LEU A 508 14.99 -2.01 -29.58
N SER A 509 14.36 -2.22 -28.42
CA SER A 509 14.99 -2.01 -27.09
C SER A 509 15.78 -3.22 -26.60
N GLY A 510 15.53 -4.39 -27.20
CA GLY A 510 16.14 -5.63 -26.80
C GLY A 510 15.56 -6.83 -27.53
N TYR A 511 16.03 -8.02 -27.15
CA TYR A 511 15.52 -9.29 -27.64
C TYR A 511 15.71 -10.39 -26.60
N SER A 512 15.00 -11.50 -26.77
CA SER A 512 15.23 -12.71 -25.98
C SER A 512 15.35 -13.95 -26.84
N LEU A 513 16.16 -14.89 -26.39
CA LEU A 513 16.31 -16.23 -26.95
C LEU A 513 15.80 -17.26 -25.94
N VAL A 514 15.05 -18.25 -26.38
CA VAL A 514 14.68 -19.39 -25.54
C VAL A 514 15.40 -20.63 -26.02
N ASN A 515 16.15 -21.25 -25.13
CA ASN A 515 16.77 -22.55 -25.39
C ASN A 515 15.68 -23.62 -25.54
N ARG A 516 15.93 -24.65 -26.34
CA ARG A 516 14.99 -25.77 -26.47
C ARG A 516 14.73 -26.42 -25.11
N ALA A 517 13.47 -26.77 -24.83
CA ALA A 517 13.07 -27.32 -23.53
C ALA A 517 13.30 -28.83 -23.40
N ALA A 518 13.40 -29.55 -24.53
CA ALA A 518 13.66 -30.99 -24.58
C ALA A 518 14.36 -31.38 -25.89
N GLY A 519 14.95 -32.58 -25.95
CA GLY A 519 15.73 -33.03 -27.10
C GLY A 519 17.17 -32.49 -27.08
N LEU A 520 17.77 -32.28 -28.27
CA LEU A 520 19.11 -31.70 -28.38
C LEU A 520 19.05 -30.17 -28.20
N ILE A 521 19.79 -29.70 -27.20
CA ILE A 521 19.89 -28.30 -26.80
C ILE A 521 21.25 -27.82 -27.32
N ASN A 522 21.30 -27.32 -28.55
CA ASN A 522 22.50 -26.76 -29.18
C ASN A 522 22.24 -25.27 -29.40
N SER A 523 22.19 -24.52 -28.30
CA SER A 523 21.77 -23.13 -28.34
C SER A 523 22.88 -22.22 -28.91
N PRO A 524 22.55 -21.00 -29.40
CA PRO A 524 23.57 -20.03 -29.80
C PRO A 524 24.54 -19.74 -28.66
N LYS A 525 25.85 -19.68 -28.96
CA LYS A 525 26.94 -19.33 -28.02
C LYS A 525 27.61 -18.01 -28.38
N THR A 526 27.81 -17.78 -29.67
CA THR A 526 28.34 -16.51 -30.21
C THR A 526 27.46 -16.11 -31.40
N TRP A 527 26.93 -14.90 -31.41
CA TRP A 527 26.05 -14.40 -32.46
C TRP A 527 25.98 -12.88 -32.52
N LYS A 528 25.39 -12.37 -33.61
CA LYS A 528 25.08 -10.96 -33.83
C LYS A 528 23.60 -10.81 -34.14
N LEU A 529 22.92 -9.88 -33.48
CA LEU A 529 21.62 -9.39 -33.96
C LEU A 529 21.90 -8.32 -35.01
N GLN A 530 21.26 -8.45 -36.17
CA GLN A 530 21.47 -7.54 -37.29
C GLN A 530 20.15 -7.05 -37.88
N GLY A 531 20.17 -5.82 -38.42
CA GLY A 531 19.05 -5.20 -39.10
C GLY A 531 19.33 -4.93 -40.58
N SER A 532 18.28 -4.89 -41.38
CA SER A 532 18.31 -4.54 -42.81
C SER A 532 17.04 -3.81 -43.24
N ASN A 533 17.19 -2.89 -44.21
CA ASN A 533 16.10 -2.13 -44.85
C ASN A 533 16.03 -2.36 -46.37
N ASP A 534 16.83 -3.28 -46.92
CA ASP A 534 16.96 -3.54 -48.35
C ASP A 534 16.62 -4.99 -48.71
N GLY A 535 15.75 -5.63 -47.92
CA GLY A 535 15.37 -7.03 -48.16
C GLY A 535 16.49 -8.03 -47.82
N GLY A 536 17.49 -7.62 -47.05
CA GLY A 536 18.58 -8.47 -46.57
C GLY A 536 19.78 -8.54 -47.50
N ASP A 537 19.93 -7.59 -48.42
CA ASP A 537 21.12 -7.45 -49.27
C ASP A 537 22.30 -6.92 -48.44
N THR A 538 22.06 -5.96 -47.55
CA THR A 538 23.02 -5.47 -46.57
C THR A 538 22.50 -5.60 -45.14
N TRP A 539 23.42 -5.78 -44.18
CA TRP A 539 23.11 -6.01 -42.78
C TRP A 539 24.01 -5.18 -41.87
N GLU A 540 23.40 -4.45 -40.96
CA GLU A 540 24.09 -3.70 -39.91
C GLU A 540 24.01 -4.46 -38.59
N THR A 541 25.11 -4.51 -37.82
CA THR A 541 25.14 -5.16 -36.52
C THR A 541 24.63 -4.23 -35.44
N ILE A 542 23.55 -4.64 -34.78
CA ILE A 542 22.86 -3.89 -33.72
C ILE A 542 23.38 -4.31 -32.35
N HIS A 543 23.58 -5.62 -32.15
CA HIS A 543 24.07 -6.16 -30.89
C HIS A 543 24.93 -7.40 -31.15
N SER A 544 25.97 -7.61 -30.35
CA SER A 544 26.88 -8.74 -30.46
C SER A 544 27.05 -9.45 -29.12
N VAL A 545 26.95 -10.77 -29.12
CA VAL A 545 27.19 -11.61 -27.94
C VAL A 545 28.27 -12.63 -28.28
N THR A 546 29.26 -12.77 -27.39
CA THR A 546 30.37 -13.72 -27.55
C THR A 546 30.45 -14.62 -26.33
N ASN A 547 30.62 -15.93 -26.56
CA ASN A 547 30.87 -16.93 -25.53
C ASN A 547 29.80 -16.98 -24.40
N ASP A 548 28.52 -16.80 -24.73
CA ASP A 548 27.45 -17.06 -23.76
C ASP A 548 27.26 -18.58 -23.60
N THR A 549 27.59 -19.08 -22.41
CA THR A 549 27.61 -20.51 -22.10
C THR A 549 26.27 -21.04 -21.59
N ASN A 550 25.21 -20.24 -21.55
CA ASN A 550 23.91 -20.68 -21.06
C ASN A 550 23.19 -21.63 -22.03
N ASN A 551 23.30 -22.93 -21.77
CA ASN A 551 22.66 -23.99 -22.55
C ASN A 551 21.65 -24.82 -21.73
N THR A 552 21.08 -24.22 -20.68
CA THR A 552 20.07 -24.87 -19.84
C THR A 552 18.75 -25.06 -20.61
N ALA A 553 18.12 -26.23 -20.46
CA ALA A 553 16.87 -26.55 -21.13
C ALA A 553 15.76 -25.53 -20.81
N GLY A 554 15.13 -24.97 -21.83
CA GLY A 554 14.02 -24.02 -21.67
C GLY A 554 14.43 -22.65 -21.09
N ALA A 555 15.73 -22.39 -20.89
CA ALA A 555 16.18 -21.12 -20.35
C ALA A 555 15.84 -19.95 -21.29
N VAL A 556 15.26 -18.90 -20.71
CA VAL A 556 15.02 -17.61 -21.38
C VAL A 556 16.25 -16.73 -21.16
N ARG A 557 16.86 -16.26 -22.24
CA ARG A 557 18.07 -15.43 -22.25
C ARG A 557 17.71 -14.07 -22.82
N ARG A 558 17.77 -13.02 -22.01
CA ARG A 558 17.38 -11.64 -22.38
C ARG A 558 18.61 -10.77 -22.61
N PHE A 559 18.52 -9.88 -23.59
CA PHE A 559 19.57 -8.94 -23.98
C PHE A 559 18.96 -7.56 -24.24
N ILE A 560 19.60 -6.52 -23.70
CA ILE A 560 19.19 -5.12 -23.83
C ILE A 560 20.06 -4.45 -24.91
N ILE A 561 19.48 -3.51 -25.67
CA ILE A 561 20.18 -2.69 -26.66
C ILE A 561 20.26 -1.26 -26.10
N ASP A 562 21.45 -0.85 -25.68
CA ASP A 562 21.66 0.39 -24.90
C ASP A 562 21.81 1.66 -25.75
N SER A 563 21.82 1.56 -27.09
CA SER A 563 21.97 2.70 -28.02
C SER A 563 20.68 2.97 -28.77
N VAL A 564 20.38 4.25 -29.07
CA VAL A 564 19.27 4.65 -29.95
C VAL A 564 19.35 3.88 -31.28
N PRO A 565 18.45 2.91 -31.54
CA PRO A 565 18.58 2.03 -32.68
C PRO A 565 17.99 2.68 -33.93
N ALA A 566 18.65 2.46 -35.07
CA ALA A 566 18.00 2.65 -36.36
C ALA A 566 16.80 1.68 -36.49
N GLU A 567 15.79 2.09 -37.24
CA GLU A 567 14.63 1.25 -37.55
C GLU A 567 14.96 0.30 -38.71
N TYR A 568 14.57 -0.97 -38.60
CA TYR A 568 14.78 -1.96 -39.66
C TYR A 568 13.50 -2.73 -39.99
N SER A 569 13.26 -2.99 -41.28
CA SER A 569 12.15 -3.83 -41.76
C SER A 569 12.46 -5.33 -41.69
N SER A 570 13.74 -5.69 -41.57
CA SER A 570 14.21 -7.07 -41.49
C SER A 570 15.21 -7.23 -40.34
N TYR A 571 15.04 -8.29 -39.55
CA TYR A 571 15.97 -8.64 -38.48
C TYR A 571 16.49 -10.06 -38.65
N ARG A 572 17.76 -10.30 -38.33
CA ARG A 572 18.31 -11.66 -38.24
C ARG A 572 19.21 -11.86 -37.04
N LEU A 573 19.19 -13.07 -36.50
CA LEU A 573 20.19 -13.59 -35.59
C LEU A 573 21.25 -14.32 -36.43
N LEU A 574 22.44 -13.73 -36.56
CA LEU A 574 23.59 -14.34 -37.24
C LEU A 574 24.45 -15.09 -36.23
N ILE A 575 24.38 -16.41 -36.23
CA ILE A 575 25.01 -17.29 -35.25
C ILE A 575 26.35 -17.78 -35.80
N GLU A 576 27.42 -17.51 -35.06
CA GLU A 576 28.81 -17.80 -35.43
C GLU A 576 29.38 -18.96 -34.60
N GLU A 577 28.75 -19.32 -33.48
CA GLU A 577 29.12 -20.47 -32.67
C GLU A 577 27.89 -21.00 -31.90
N LEU A 578 27.80 -22.31 -31.72
CA LEU A 578 26.79 -22.95 -30.85
C LEU A 578 27.44 -23.60 -29.64
N PHE A 579 26.67 -23.82 -28.58
CA PHE A 579 27.10 -24.61 -27.44
C PHE A 579 27.00 -26.10 -27.82
N SER A 580 28.14 -26.79 -27.97
CA SER A 580 28.16 -28.24 -28.29
C SER A 580 28.73 -29.07 -27.14
N SER A 581 28.11 -30.23 -26.89
CA SER A 581 28.73 -31.34 -26.16
C SER A 581 29.28 -32.36 -27.15
N ALA A 582 30.37 -32.03 -27.85
CA ALA A 582 31.24 -32.93 -28.64
C ALA A 582 30.61 -33.92 -29.66
N SER A 583 29.31 -33.94 -29.92
CA SER A 583 28.64 -34.88 -30.85
C SER A 583 27.44 -34.32 -31.61
N SER A 584 27.14 -33.03 -31.48
CA SER A 584 25.95 -32.41 -32.09
C SER A 584 26.25 -31.62 -33.37
N SER A 585 25.42 -31.81 -34.41
CA SER A 585 25.71 -31.39 -35.78
C SER A 585 24.86 -30.22 -36.30
N TYR A 586 24.06 -29.55 -35.47
CA TYR A 586 23.15 -28.49 -35.91
C TYR A 586 22.72 -27.55 -34.79
N ILE A 587 22.36 -26.31 -35.15
CA ILE A 587 21.81 -25.30 -34.25
C ILE A 587 20.35 -25.59 -33.86
N THR A 588 19.96 -25.29 -32.61
CA THR A 588 18.56 -25.26 -32.18
C THR A 588 18.22 -23.95 -31.48
N LEU A 589 17.05 -23.40 -31.76
CA LEU A 589 16.52 -22.22 -31.07
C LEU A 589 15.01 -22.35 -30.96
N ARG A 590 14.50 -22.24 -29.74
CA ARG A 590 13.08 -22.45 -29.48
C ARG A 590 12.25 -21.23 -29.78
N GLU A 591 12.66 -20.08 -29.26
CA GLU A 591 11.94 -18.81 -29.46
C GLU A 591 12.94 -17.67 -29.64
N LEU A 592 12.61 -16.73 -30.51
CA LEU A 592 13.24 -15.41 -30.63
C LEU A 592 12.16 -14.34 -30.50
N SER A 593 12.24 -13.53 -29.45
CA SER A 593 11.37 -12.37 -29.26
C SER A 593 12.15 -11.09 -29.52
N LEU A 594 11.55 -10.13 -30.24
CA LEU A 594 12.13 -8.83 -30.52
C LEU A 594 11.27 -7.75 -29.85
N PHE A 595 11.83 -6.96 -28.93
CA PHE A 595 11.04 -6.02 -28.12
C PHE A 595 11.08 -4.62 -28.72
N PRO A 596 9.93 -3.91 -28.80
CA PRO A 596 9.88 -2.59 -29.42
C PRO A 596 10.76 -1.58 -28.66
N PHE A 597 11.43 -0.70 -29.39
CA PHE A 597 12.10 0.45 -28.78
C PHE A 597 11.06 1.46 -28.31
N THR A 598 11.10 1.78 -27.02
CA THR A 598 10.29 2.86 -26.44
C THR A 598 11.16 3.63 -25.47
N MET A 599 11.10 4.97 -25.56
CA MET A 599 11.74 5.86 -24.61
C MET A 599 10.67 6.60 -23.82
N PHE A 600 10.91 6.69 -22.52
CA PHE A 600 10.07 7.37 -21.57
C PHE A 600 10.85 8.52 -20.93
N MET A 601 10.11 9.53 -20.50
CA MET A 601 10.58 10.51 -19.53
C MET A 601 9.57 10.59 -18.39
N ILE A 602 10.01 10.95 -17.19
CA ILE A 602 9.12 11.18 -16.06
C ILE A 602 8.88 12.68 -15.96
N ASN A 603 7.62 13.09 -15.99
CA ASN A 603 7.22 14.44 -15.65
C ASN A 603 6.66 14.47 -14.22
N SER A 604 7.14 15.42 -13.42
CA SER A 604 6.58 15.72 -12.09
C SER A 604 6.41 17.21 -11.89
N GLY A 605 5.17 17.69 -11.97
CA GLY A 605 4.89 19.13 -11.97
C GLY A 605 5.57 19.84 -13.14
N SER A 606 6.44 20.81 -12.84
CA SER A 606 7.25 21.52 -13.85
C SER A 606 8.52 20.77 -14.27
N ASP A 607 8.92 19.78 -13.49
CA ASP A 607 10.24 19.17 -13.60
C ASP A 607 10.17 17.88 -14.44
N TRP A 608 11.27 17.59 -15.11
CA TRP A 608 11.41 16.44 -16.00
C TRP A 608 12.64 15.65 -15.62
N TYR A 609 12.49 14.33 -15.65
CA TYR A 609 13.52 13.40 -15.23
C TYR A 609 13.70 12.29 -16.26
N SER A 610 14.95 11.89 -16.41
CA SER A 610 15.29 10.59 -16.95
C SER A 610 15.66 9.64 -15.80
N SER A 611 15.82 8.36 -16.11
CA SER A 611 16.16 7.34 -15.14
C SER A 611 17.25 6.42 -15.66
N SER A 612 18.18 6.05 -14.79
CA SER A 612 19.20 5.04 -15.08
C SER A 612 19.44 4.21 -13.84
N ASN A 613 19.14 2.91 -13.91
CA ASN A 613 19.33 1.95 -12.81
C ASN A 613 18.72 2.41 -11.47
N GLY A 614 17.51 2.97 -11.52
CA GLY A 614 16.75 3.43 -10.37
C GLY A 614 17.06 4.86 -9.91
N LEU A 615 18.05 5.52 -10.51
CA LEU A 615 18.41 6.90 -10.15
C LEU A 615 17.75 7.89 -11.11
N LEU A 616 17.06 8.87 -10.54
CA LEU A 616 16.46 9.96 -11.30
C LEU A 616 17.46 11.11 -11.45
N PHE A 617 17.50 11.69 -12.63
CA PHE A 617 18.29 12.89 -12.89
C PHE A 617 17.51 13.87 -13.76
N PRO A 618 17.63 15.19 -13.49
CA PRO A 618 16.84 16.20 -14.16
C PRO A 618 17.26 16.33 -15.63
N VAL A 619 16.28 16.57 -16.48
CA VAL A 619 16.42 16.80 -17.93
C VAL A 619 15.51 17.95 -18.34
N ALA A 620 15.74 18.53 -19.52
CA ALA A 620 14.84 19.57 -20.05
C ALA A 620 13.48 18.96 -20.44
N ALA A 621 12.42 19.79 -20.37
CA ALA A 621 11.13 19.42 -20.92
C ALA A 621 11.27 19.12 -22.44
N PRO A 622 10.66 18.04 -22.96
CA PRO A 622 10.75 17.70 -24.37
C PRO A 622 9.98 18.74 -25.20
N ALA A 623 10.61 19.24 -26.26
CA ALA A 623 9.98 20.09 -27.26
C ALA A 623 9.57 19.29 -28.51
N THR A 624 10.27 18.18 -28.77
CA THR A 624 10.05 17.30 -29.91
C THR A 624 10.15 15.83 -29.50
N ALA A 625 9.69 14.92 -30.38
CA ALA A 625 9.84 13.48 -30.16
C ALA A 625 11.32 13.04 -30.04
N ASP A 626 12.23 13.74 -30.71
CA ASP A 626 13.66 13.42 -30.69
C ASP A 626 14.31 13.65 -29.31
N ASP A 627 13.73 14.50 -28.47
CA ASP A 627 14.25 14.76 -27.12
C ASP A 627 14.18 13.52 -26.22
N PHE A 628 13.22 12.62 -26.47
CA PHE A 628 13.12 11.33 -25.77
C PHE A 628 14.26 10.39 -26.14
N ASN A 629 14.79 10.46 -27.37
CA ASN A 629 15.92 9.64 -27.78
C ASN A 629 17.22 10.10 -27.10
N ASN A 630 17.35 11.41 -26.86
CA ASN A 630 18.54 12.01 -26.26
C ASN A 630 18.52 11.97 -24.74
N ASN A 631 17.33 12.10 -24.13
CA ASN A 631 17.17 12.32 -22.71
C ASN A 631 16.26 11.30 -22.01
N GLY A 632 15.58 10.42 -22.75
CA GLY A 632 14.68 9.42 -22.18
C GLY A 632 15.38 8.14 -21.70
N PHE A 633 14.58 7.22 -21.19
CA PHE A 633 15.01 5.90 -20.76
C PHE A 633 14.03 4.82 -21.24
N SER A 634 14.51 3.61 -21.51
CA SER A 634 13.66 2.46 -21.89
C SER A 634 13.31 1.56 -20.72
N GLN A 635 14.14 1.57 -19.68
CA GLN A 635 13.93 0.91 -18.39
C GLN A 635 14.45 1.82 -17.30
N SER A 636 13.59 2.14 -16.32
CA SER A 636 14.02 3.00 -15.22
C SER A 636 15.02 2.30 -14.30
N GLY A 637 14.96 0.96 -14.21
CA GLY A 637 15.42 0.23 -13.02
C GLY A 637 14.45 0.41 -11.86
N GLU A 638 14.80 -0.10 -10.69
CA GLU A 638 13.97 0.07 -9.48
C GLU A 638 14.26 1.43 -8.84
N ILE A 639 13.38 2.41 -9.06
CA ILE A 639 13.48 3.73 -8.47
C ILE A 639 13.06 3.64 -7.00
N PRO A 640 13.94 3.94 -6.03
CA PRO A 640 13.64 3.79 -4.61
C PRO A 640 12.83 4.98 -4.07
N GLU A 641 12.15 4.77 -2.94
CA GLU A 641 11.36 5.79 -2.22
C GLU A 641 12.12 7.11 -1.98
N SER A 642 13.44 7.04 -1.75
CA SER A 642 14.27 8.23 -1.53
C SER A 642 14.34 9.17 -2.75
N GLN A 643 14.10 8.67 -3.95
CA GLN A 643 13.96 9.46 -5.17
C GLN A 643 12.50 9.91 -5.35
N LEU A 644 11.55 9.00 -5.12
CA LEU A 644 10.12 9.21 -5.35
C LEU A 644 9.47 10.21 -4.40
N SER A 645 9.87 10.21 -3.12
CA SER A 645 9.33 11.09 -2.07
C SER A 645 9.54 12.59 -2.32
N SER A 646 10.41 12.95 -3.28
CA SER A 646 10.61 14.33 -3.71
C SER A 646 9.65 14.79 -4.82
N LEU A 647 8.89 13.86 -5.41
CA LEU A 647 8.00 14.09 -6.54
C LEU A 647 6.56 14.29 -6.06
N SER A 648 5.82 15.21 -6.70
CA SER A 648 4.43 15.54 -6.28
C SER A 648 3.34 14.81 -7.07
N GLN A 649 3.66 14.40 -8.29
CA GLN A 649 2.80 13.59 -9.18
C GLN A 649 3.71 12.96 -10.23
N ILE A 650 3.58 11.67 -10.50
CA ILE A 650 4.44 10.98 -11.45
C ILE A 650 3.64 10.73 -12.72
N ASN A 651 4.08 11.32 -13.84
CA ASN A 651 3.54 11.00 -15.16
C ASN A 651 4.65 10.36 -15.99
N VAL A 652 4.38 9.18 -16.54
CA VAL A 652 5.26 8.55 -17.53
C VAL A 652 4.84 9.06 -18.90
N VAL A 653 5.77 9.71 -19.59
CA VAL A 653 5.53 10.37 -20.87
C VAL A 653 6.28 9.66 -21.98
N SER A 654 5.64 9.46 -23.13
CA SER A 654 6.21 8.87 -24.34
C SER A 654 5.93 9.74 -25.58
N PRO A 655 6.77 9.68 -26.63
CA PRO A 655 6.58 10.46 -27.85
C PRO A 655 5.42 9.95 -28.72
N VAL A 656 5.02 8.68 -28.53
CA VAL A 656 3.93 8.02 -29.26
C VAL A 656 3.10 7.17 -28.29
N ALA A 657 1.89 6.78 -28.69
CA ALA A 657 1.07 5.85 -27.92
C ALA A 657 1.84 4.54 -27.70
N THR A 658 2.05 4.14 -26.45
CA THR A 658 2.81 2.93 -26.13
C THR A 658 2.32 2.28 -24.85
N ASP A 659 2.41 0.95 -24.81
CA ASP A 659 2.18 0.18 -23.61
C ASP A 659 3.40 0.26 -22.69
N VAL A 660 3.14 0.61 -21.44
CA VAL A 660 4.11 0.79 -20.37
C VAL A 660 3.84 -0.26 -19.31
N LYS A 661 4.88 -0.97 -18.91
CA LYS A 661 4.85 -1.83 -17.74
C LYS A 661 5.25 -1.04 -16.51
N ILE A 662 4.37 -1.04 -15.52
CA ILE A 662 4.59 -0.46 -14.19
C ILE A 662 4.68 -1.60 -13.19
N LEU A 663 5.78 -1.65 -12.44
CA LEU A 663 5.87 -2.43 -11.21
C LEU A 663 5.91 -1.44 -10.05
N PHE A 664 4.87 -1.49 -9.21
CA PHE A 664 4.68 -0.58 -8.10
C PHE A 664 4.77 -1.39 -6.80
N THR A 665 5.75 -1.09 -5.96
CA THR A 665 5.86 -1.72 -4.63
C THR A 665 5.15 -0.83 -3.63
N PRO A 666 3.92 -1.16 -3.20
CA PRO A 666 3.17 -0.30 -2.29
C PRO A 666 3.83 -0.25 -0.91
N GLN A 667 3.58 0.81 -0.14
CA GLN A 667 3.75 0.76 1.32
C GLN A 667 2.89 -0.37 1.90
N TYR A 668 3.09 -0.74 3.17
CA TYR A 668 2.14 -1.66 3.81
C TYR A 668 0.74 -1.05 3.78
N GLN A 669 -0.22 -1.86 3.37
CA GLN A 669 -1.61 -1.43 3.17
C GLN A 669 -2.49 -1.91 4.31
N ILE A 670 -3.50 -1.13 4.66
CA ILE A 670 -4.51 -1.47 5.66
C ILE A 670 -5.91 -1.06 5.19
N ALA A 671 -6.90 -1.88 5.51
CA ALA A 671 -8.32 -1.58 5.33
C ALA A 671 -9.04 -1.87 6.64
N ILE A 672 -9.65 -0.83 7.23
CA ILE A 672 -10.34 -0.89 8.51
C ILE A 672 -11.82 -0.62 8.26
N ARG A 673 -12.70 -1.54 8.69
CA ARG A 673 -14.14 -1.33 8.52
C ARG A 673 -14.61 -0.10 9.32
N GLU A 674 -15.36 0.79 8.69
CA GLU A 674 -15.80 2.07 9.29
C GLU A 674 -16.89 1.92 10.35
N SER A 675 -17.63 0.80 10.32
CA SER A 675 -18.77 0.56 11.21
C SER A 675 -18.79 -0.86 11.79
N LEU A 676 -19.36 -0.98 12.98
CA LEU A 676 -19.58 -2.26 13.65
C LEU A 676 -20.71 -3.03 12.97
N LEU A 677 -20.45 -4.30 12.66
CA LEU A 677 -21.50 -5.25 12.31
C LEU A 677 -22.24 -5.67 13.57
N SER A 678 -23.56 -5.46 13.59
CA SER A 678 -24.41 -6.08 14.61
C SER A 678 -24.48 -7.59 14.37
N VAL A 679 -23.90 -8.36 15.29
CA VAL A 679 -23.93 -9.83 15.29
C VAL A 679 -24.85 -10.39 16.38
N ALA A 680 -25.67 -9.54 17.01
CA ALA A 680 -26.63 -9.93 18.04
C ALA A 680 -27.71 -10.95 17.59
N ALA A 681 -27.91 -11.11 16.29
CA ALA A 681 -28.76 -12.16 15.73
C ALA A 681 -28.12 -13.56 15.84
N PHE A 682 -26.84 -13.64 16.19
CA PHE A 682 -26.10 -14.88 16.33
C PHE A 682 -25.96 -15.22 17.82
N GLY A 683 -26.47 -16.40 18.22
CA GLY A 683 -26.28 -16.92 19.57
C GLY A 683 -24.85 -17.40 19.82
N GLN A 684 -24.12 -17.75 18.76
CA GLN A 684 -22.73 -18.19 18.84
C GLN A 684 -22.04 -18.03 17.47
N ILE A 685 -20.76 -17.64 17.49
CA ILE A 685 -19.88 -17.75 16.32
C ILE A 685 -19.09 -19.05 16.45
N ASN A 686 -19.21 -19.94 15.47
CA ASN A 686 -18.54 -21.24 15.46
C ASN A 686 -17.12 -21.12 14.92
N SER A 687 -16.95 -20.36 13.84
CA SER A 687 -15.67 -20.06 13.22
C SER A 687 -15.79 -18.84 12.29
N ALA A 688 -14.64 -18.27 11.94
CA ALA A 688 -14.50 -17.31 10.85
C ALA A 688 -13.59 -17.92 9.78
N THR A 689 -13.81 -17.60 8.51
CA THR A 689 -12.94 -18.03 7.41
C THR A 689 -12.60 -16.83 6.57
N LEU A 690 -11.30 -16.54 6.50
CA LEU A 690 -10.72 -15.54 5.60
C LEU A 690 -10.08 -16.30 4.44
N THR A 691 -10.77 -16.36 3.30
CA THR A 691 -10.21 -16.97 2.09
C THR A 691 -9.23 -15.98 1.48
N ALA A 692 -7.96 -16.36 1.44
CA ALA A 692 -6.87 -15.49 1.01
C ALA A 692 -5.80 -16.29 0.26
N THR A 693 -5.17 -15.65 -0.72
CA THR A 693 -4.03 -16.20 -1.46
C THR A 693 -2.76 -15.45 -1.06
N GLN A 694 -1.73 -16.22 -0.66
CA GLN A 694 -0.41 -15.71 -0.30
C GLN A 694 0.66 -16.53 -1.05
N THR A 695 1.55 -15.87 -1.79
CA THR A 695 2.72 -16.51 -2.43
C THR A 695 3.99 -15.75 -2.13
N ASN A 696 5.10 -16.49 -2.01
CA ASN A 696 6.41 -15.95 -1.67
C ASN A 696 6.35 -15.11 -0.38
N ASP A 697 6.75 -13.84 -0.44
CA ASP A 697 6.77 -12.94 0.73
C ASP A 697 5.47 -12.12 0.88
N GLY A 698 4.49 -12.33 0.00
CA GLY A 698 3.17 -11.69 0.10
C GLY A 698 2.44 -12.10 1.37
N ALA A 699 1.97 -11.11 2.16
CA ALA A 699 1.39 -11.33 3.47
C ALA A 699 0.00 -10.71 3.64
N VAL A 700 -0.91 -11.47 4.24
CA VAL A 700 -2.24 -11.03 4.69
C VAL A 700 -2.30 -11.14 6.21
N ARG A 701 -2.80 -10.10 6.88
CA ARG A 701 -3.05 -10.10 8.32
C ARG A 701 -4.43 -9.56 8.66
N VAL A 702 -4.99 -10.03 9.78
CA VAL A 702 -6.32 -9.64 10.25
C VAL A 702 -6.34 -9.41 11.76
N ALA A 703 -7.13 -8.42 12.19
CA ALA A 703 -7.51 -8.21 13.58
C ALA A 703 -9.02 -7.98 13.68
N VAL A 704 -9.56 -8.14 14.88
CA VAL A 704 -10.99 -7.97 15.15
C VAL A 704 -11.23 -6.99 16.29
N THR A 705 -12.39 -6.35 16.30
CA THR A 705 -12.77 -5.42 17.36
C THR A 705 -14.27 -5.49 17.65
N ARG A 706 -14.66 -5.02 18.84
CA ARG A 706 -16.05 -4.82 19.26
C ARG A 706 -16.44 -3.35 19.41
N ASP A 707 -15.47 -2.44 19.30
CA ASP A 707 -15.65 -1.02 19.61
C ASP A 707 -15.01 -0.05 18.59
N LEU A 708 -14.31 -0.56 17.57
CA LEU A 708 -13.52 0.21 16.58
C LEU A 708 -12.34 0.99 17.17
N VAL A 709 -12.03 0.79 18.45
CA VAL A 709 -10.96 1.48 19.16
C VAL A 709 -9.87 0.50 19.56
N ASN A 710 -10.23 -0.62 20.19
CA ASN A 710 -9.30 -1.63 20.69
C ASN A 710 -9.36 -2.85 19.76
N TRP A 711 -8.27 -3.09 19.04
CA TRP A 711 -8.15 -4.19 18.10
C TRP A 711 -7.48 -5.38 18.77
N HIS A 712 -7.96 -6.58 18.47
CA HIS A 712 -7.57 -7.79 19.15
C HIS A 712 -7.13 -8.87 18.16
N VAL A 713 -6.18 -9.69 18.61
CA VAL A 713 -5.64 -10.85 17.89
C VAL A 713 -5.66 -12.08 18.80
N TRP A 714 -5.76 -13.26 18.21
CA TRP A 714 -5.68 -14.52 18.94
C TRP A 714 -4.23 -15.01 18.98
N ARG A 715 -3.63 -15.09 20.16
CA ARG A 715 -2.24 -15.54 20.33
C ARG A 715 -2.07 -16.28 21.66
N GLY A 716 -1.38 -17.43 21.63
CA GLY A 716 -1.11 -18.18 22.86
C GLY A 716 -2.36 -18.69 23.60
N GLY A 717 -3.47 -18.88 22.90
CA GLY A 717 -4.73 -19.37 23.47
C GLY A 717 -5.58 -18.30 24.16
N GLN A 718 -5.33 -17.02 23.89
CA GLN A 718 -6.04 -15.88 24.49
C GLN A 718 -6.23 -14.76 23.46
N TRP A 719 -7.25 -13.91 23.67
CA TRP A 719 -7.40 -12.65 22.94
C TRP A 719 -6.46 -11.60 23.53
N VAL A 720 -5.58 -11.07 22.68
CA VAL A 720 -4.60 -10.05 23.03
C VAL A 720 -5.01 -8.75 22.37
N ASP A 721 -5.17 -7.69 23.16
CA ASP A 721 -5.38 -6.33 22.68
C ASP A 721 -4.06 -5.79 22.09
N ILE A 722 -4.09 -5.44 20.81
CA ILE A 722 -2.99 -4.78 20.11
C ILE A 722 -3.18 -3.26 20.09
N GLY A 723 -4.27 -2.73 20.65
CA GLY A 723 -4.60 -1.31 20.74
C GLY A 723 -5.17 -0.74 19.44
N ALA A 724 -5.25 0.58 19.36
CA ALA A 724 -5.80 1.27 18.18
C ALA A 724 -4.99 1.04 16.91
N LEU A 725 -5.70 0.97 15.78
CA LEU A 725 -5.15 0.95 14.44
C LEU A 725 -5.48 2.28 13.74
N THR A 726 -4.56 2.77 12.93
CA THR A 726 -4.69 3.99 12.12
C THR A 726 -4.68 3.62 10.64
N THR A 727 -5.40 4.36 9.82
CA THR A 727 -5.46 4.11 8.37
C THR A 727 -4.28 4.78 7.66
N ASP A 728 -3.08 4.35 8.03
CA ASP A 728 -1.81 4.83 7.48
C ASP A 728 -0.75 3.72 7.52
N THR A 729 0.45 4.01 7.04
CA THR A 729 1.56 3.06 7.05
C THR A 729 1.92 2.58 8.46
N VAL A 730 1.73 3.39 9.50
CA VAL A 730 2.03 3.00 10.89
C VAL A 730 1.06 1.93 11.37
N GLY A 731 -0.25 2.14 11.13
CA GLY A 731 -1.27 1.14 11.46
C GLY A 731 -1.12 -0.12 10.64
N ALA A 732 -0.79 0.00 9.35
CA ALA A 732 -0.49 -1.14 8.49
C ALA A 732 0.72 -1.94 8.98
N THR A 733 1.87 -1.30 9.28
CA THR A 733 3.06 -1.96 9.86
C THR A 733 2.72 -2.73 11.13
N LYS A 734 1.94 -2.09 12.01
CA LYS A 734 1.51 -2.69 13.27
C LYS A 734 0.68 -3.96 13.03
N LEU A 735 -0.31 -3.90 12.13
CA LEU A 735 -1.14 -5.06 11.83
C LEU A 735 -0.38 -6.15 11.05
N ILE A 736 0.56 -5.79 10.17
CA ILE A 736 1.45 -6.77 9.52
C ILE A 736 2.30 -7.53 10.54
N THR A 737 2.80 -6.83 11.56
CA THR A 737 3.66 -7.40 12.60
C THR A 737 2.88 -8.26 13.58
N ASP A 738 1.73 -7.76 14.08
CA ASP A 738 1.02 -8.38 15.20
C ASP A 738 -0.26 -9.13 14.84
N GLY A 739 -0.80 -8.92 13.64
CA GLY A 739 -2.05 -9.49 13.19
C GLY A 739 -2.06 -11.01 13.08
N MET A 740 -3.24 -11.58 13.04
CA MET A 740 -3.46 -13.01 12.77
C MET A 740 -3.26 -13.30 11.29
N THR A 741 -2.70 -14.46 10.95
CA THR A 741 -2.75 -14.97 9.59
C THR A 741 -4.18 -15.46 9.25
N PRO A 742 -4.53 -15.64 7.96
CA PRO A 742 -5.79 -16.29 7.57
C PRO A 742 -6.01 -17.67 8.24
N ALA A 743 -4.92 -18.41 8.48
CA ALA A 743 -4.98 -19.70 9.16
C ALA A 743 -5.26 -19.55 10.67
N ASP A 744 -4.68 -18.54 11.32
CA ASP A 744 -4.89 -18.29 12.75
C ASP A 744 -6.36 -17.95 13.04
N ILE A 745 -6.95 -17.02 12.28
CA ILE A 745 -8.37 -16.67 12.44
C ILE A 745 -9.30 -17.84 12.07
N GLY A 746 -8.90 -18.63 11.07
CA GLY A 746 -9.59 -19.87 10.66
C GLY A 746 -9.55 -20.97 11.72
N GLY A 747 -8.54 -20.95 12.60
CA GLY A 747 -8.36 -21.90 13.69
C GLY A 747 -9.14 -21.57 14.97
N ILE A 748 -9.74 -20.37 15.07
CA ILE A 748 -10.50 -19.95 16.26
C ILE A 748 -11.83 -20.69 16.31
N ASN A 749 -12.01 -21.51 17.35
CA ASN A 749 -13.22 -22.30 17.55
C ASN A 749 -14.29 -21.57 18.37
N ALA A 750 -15.48 -22.18 18.47
CA ALA A 750 -16.64 -21.59 19.13
C ALA A 750 -16.40 -21.16 20.59
N ALA A 751 -15.63 -21.93 21.37
CA ALA A 751 -15.34 -21.59 22.76
C ALA A 751 -14.41 -20.37 22.87
N GLN A 752 -13.46 -20.25 21.94
CA GLN A 752 -12.54 -19.12 21.87
C GLN A 752 -13.23 -17.85 21.38
N TRP A 753 -14.16 -17.96 20.41
CA TRP A 753 -15.06 -16.86 20.05
C TRP A 753 -15.93 -16.42 21.22
N THR A 754 -16.48 -17.36 21.98
CA THR A 754 -17.27 -17.05 23.20
C THR A 754 -16.44 -16.21 24.19
N GLN A 755 -15.16 -16.53 24.38
CA GLN A 755 -14.25 -15.77 25.24
C GLN A 755 -14.10 -14.30 24.79
N PHE A 756 -14.14 -14.01 23.49
CA PHE A 756 -14.07 -12.63 22.99
C PHE A 756 -15.24 -11.77 23.48
N PHE A 757 -16.38 -12.43 23.75
CA PHE A 757 -17.62 -11.80 24.19
C PHE A 757 -17.86 -11.94 25.70
N ASP A 758 -16.85 -12.28 26.51
CA ASP A 758 -16.99 -12.50 27.97
C ASP A 758 -17.63 -11.31 28.70
N ALA A 759 -17.31 -10.07 28.30
CA ALA A 759 -17.92 -8.86 28.86
C ALA A 759 -19.46 -8.80 28.67
N ASN A 760 -20.00 -9.54 27.69
CA ASN A 760 -21.42 -9.72 27.42
C ASN A 760 -21.89 -11.15 27.74
N GLY A 761 -21.25 -11.81 28.71
CA GLY A 761 -21.61 -13.17 29.12
C GLY A 761 -21.39 -14.23 28.04
N GLY A 762 -20.47 -13.98 27.10
CA GLY A 762 -20.16 -14.87 25.98
C GLY A 762 -21.11 -14.75 24.77
N VAL A 763 -22.05 -13.79 24.79
CA VAL A 763 -23.02 -13.60 23.72
C VAL A 763 -22.51 -12.56 22.70
N PRO A 764 -22.47 -12.89 21.39
CA PRO A 764 -22.09 -11.94 20.35
C PRO A 764 -23.00 -10.70 20.33
N ASP A 765 -22.39 -9.51 20.21
CA ASP A 765 -23.09 -8.23 20.09
C ASP A 765 -22.68 -7.47 18.82
N TYR A 766 -21.43 -7.00 18.78
CA TYR A 766 -20.86 -6.22 17.69
C TYR A 766 -19.49 -6.76 17.29
N LEU A 767 -19.17 -6.67 16.01
CA LEU A 767 -17.90 -7.16 15.47
C LEU A 767 -17.45 -6.30 14.28
N ALA A 768 -16.17 -6.04 14.15
CA ALA A 768 -15.57 -5.52 12.92
C ALA A 768 -14.19 -6.13 12.69
N PHE A 769 -13.71 -6.01 11.46
CA PHE A 769 -12.45 -6.59 10.99
C PHE A 769 -11.58 -5.48 10.38
N ALA A 770 -10.28 -5.60 10.59
CA ALA A 770 -9.24 -4.84 9.91
C ALA A 770 -8.31 -5.82 9.21
N PHE A 771 -7.88 -5.47 8.00
CA PHE A 771 -7.01 -6.29 7.17
C PHE A 771 -5.76 -5.50 6.82
N ALA A 772 -4.61 -6.15 6.80
CA ALA A 772 -3.39 -5.57 6.26
C ALA A 772 -2.77 -6.47 5.20
N LEU A 773 -2.14 -5.83 4.20
CA LEU A 773 -1.52 -6.46 3.05
C LEU A 773 -0.07 -5.97 2.90
N ASP A 774 0.83 -6.89 2.59
CA ASP A 774 2.21 -6.57 2.22
C ASP A 774 2.61 -7.33 0.95
N ILE A 775 3.31 -6.63 0.08
CA ILE A 775 3.91 -7.10 -1.17
C ILE A 775 5.33 -6.56 -1.20
N THR A 776 6.34 -7.44 -1.17
CA THR A 776 7.75 -7.02 -1.21
C THR A 776 8.28 -6.97 -2.63
N ASP A 777 7.96 -7.97 -3.45
CA ASP A 777 8.23 -8.02 -4.89
C ASP A 777 6.91 -8.04 -5.69
N PRO A 778 6.49 -6.90 -6.29
CA PRO A 778 5.24 -6.81 -7.04
C PRO A 778 5.22 -7.69 -8.30
N ALA A 779 6.35 -8.26 -8.74
CA ALA A 779 6.39 -9.17 -9.88
C ALA A 779 6.06 -10.63 -9.52
N THR A 780 6.25 -11.04 -8.27
CA THR A 780 6.16 -12.46 -7.87
C THR A 780 5.38 -12.74 -6.59
N ASP A 781 5.26 -11.77 -5.68
CA ASP A 781 4.45 -11.90 -4.48
C ASP A 781 2.96 -11.75 -4.80
N VAL A 782 2.12 -12.47 -4.04
CA VAL A 782 0.66 -12.32 -4.09
C VAL A 782 0.17 -12.24 -2.65
N ALA A 783 -0.70 -11.28 -2.36
CA ALA A 783 -1.42 -11.14 -1.10
C ALA A 783 -2.82 -10.61 -1.39
N THR A 784 -3.80 -11.51 -1.49
CA THR A 784 -5.19 -11.16 -1.78
C THR A 784 -6.14 -11.80 -0.79
N ILE A 785 -7.31 -11.18 -0.58
CA ILE A 785 -8.41 -11.73 0.21
C ILE A 785 -9.64 -11.83 -0.67
N ASP A 786 -10.08 -13.05 -0.94
CA ASP A 786 -11.25 -13.31 -1.79
C ASP A 786 -12.57 -13.10 -1.03
N ARG A 787 -12.61 -13.51 0.25
CA ARG A 787 -13.87 -13.57 1.00
C ARG A 787 -13.67 -13.64 2.51
N LEU A 788 -14.56 -12.96 3.25
CA LEU A 788 -14.73 -13.15 4.69
C LEU A 788 -16.09 -13.79 4.99
N VAL A 789 -16.07 -14.88 5.73
CA VAL A 789 -17.26 -15.66 6.09
C VAL A 789 -17.29 -15.94 7.58
N LEU A 790 -18.47 -15.89 8.19
CA LEU A 790 -18.73 -16.42 9.53
C LEU A 790 -19.60 -17.68 9.45
N ASN A 791 -19.22 -18.71 10.20
CA ASN A 791 -20.12 -19.81 10.52
C ASN A 791 -20.69 -19.60 11.92
N VAL A 792 -22.01 -19.63 12.07
CA VAL A 792 -22.70 -19.21 13.29
C VAL A 792 -23.86 -20.14 13.64
N ASN A 793 -24.29 -20.09 14.90
CA ASN A 793 -25.61 -20.54 15.32
C ASN A 793 -26.46 -19.30 15.56
N GLU A 794 -27.64 -19.25 14.96
CA GLU A 794 -28.57 -18.13 15.14
C GLU A 794 -29.11 -18.11 16.57
N ALA A 795 -29.42 -16.90 17.07
CA ALA A 795 -30.04 -16.73 18.36
C ALA A 795 -31.47 -17.29 18.34
N SER A 796 -31.86 -18.01 19.39
CA SER A 796 -33.24 -18.44 19.56
C SER A 796 -34.18 -17.25 19.70
N SER A 797 -35.39 -17.37 19.13
CA SER A 797 -36.46 -16.38 19.29
C SER A 797 -37.60 -16.93 20.13
N TRP A 798 -38.45 -16.04 20.68
CA TRP A 798 -39.57 -16.43 21.53
C TRP A 798 -40.90 -16.10 20.85
N LYS A 799 -41.62 -17.12 20.41
CA LYS A 799 -42.91 -16.99 19.71
C LYS A 799 -44.07 -16.99 20.70
N LEU A 800 -44.93 -15.97 20.65
CA LEU A 800 -46.20 -15.96 21.37
C LEU A 800 -47.08 -17.16 20.95
N GLN A 801 -47.52 -17.94 21.93
CA GLN A 801 -48.33 -19.12 21.70
C GLN A 801 -49.81 -18.77 21.59
N THR A 802 -50.48 -19.43 20.66
CA THR A 802 -51.94 -19.34 20.48
C THR A 802 -52.67 -20.24 21.49
N PRO A 803 -53.97 -20.01 21.73
CA PRO A 803 -54.79 -20.90 22.58
C PRO A 803 -54.82 -22.37 22.13
N ALA A 804 -54.49 -22.66 20.87
CA ALA A 804 -54.38 -24.01 20.34
C ALA A 804 -53.02 -24.68 20.65
N GLU A 805 -51.99 -23.89 20.97
CA GLU A 805 -50.64 -24.37 21.26
C GLU A 805 -50.37 -24.47 22.78
N VAL A 806 -51.01 -23.62 23.59
CA VAL A 806 -51.00 -23.69 25.06
C VAL A 806 -52.38 -23.39 25.61
N GLU A 807 -52.93 -24.31 26.40
CA GLU A 807 -54.20 -24.12 27.08
C GLU A 807 -53.98 -23.44 28.44
N VAL A 808 -54.57 -22.26 28.63
CA VAL A 808 -54.53 -21.51 29.88
C VAL A 808 -55.87 -21.60 30.60
N ARG A 809 -55.88 -22.00 31.87
CA ARG A 809 -57.10 -22.05 32.71
C ARG A 809 -56.90 -21.30 34.01
N TRP A 810 -57.79 -20.36 34.28
CA TRP A 810 -57.91 -19.68 35.57
C TRP A 810 -58.87 -20.42 36.49
N ARG A 811 -58.47 -20.58 37.75
CA ARG A 811 -59.28 -21.07 38.87
C ARG A 811 -59.27 -20.01 39.97
N THR A 812 -60.11 -20.20 40.97
CA THR A 812 -60.23 -19.29 42.11
C THR A 812 -58.92 -19.07 42.85
N ASP A 813 -58.03 -20.05 42.86
CA ASP A 813 -56.79 -20.10 43.64
C ASP A 813 -55.54 -20.40 42.80
N SER A 814 -55.67 -20.47 41.47
CA SER A 814 -54.55 -20.87 40.61
C SER A 814 -54.75 -20.53 39.14
N VAL A 815 -53.64 -20.47 38.41
CA VAL A 815 -53.61 -20.50 36.95
C VAL A 815 -52.80 -21.71 36.47
N THR A 816 -53.31 -22.40 35.45
CA THR A 816 -52.61 -23.52 34.84
C THR A 816 -52.32 -23.28 33.37
N PHE A 817 -51.14 -23.70 32.93
CA PHE A 817 -50.71 -23.73 31.54
C PHE A 817 -50.48 -25.19 31.14
N ARG A 818 -51.19 -25.67 30.13
CA ARG A 818 -50.97 -26.99 29.55
C ARG A 818 -50.32 -26.85 28.18
N THR A 819 -49.07 -27.29 28.06
CA THR A 819 -48.30 -27.25 26.80
C THR A 819 -48.81 -28.33 25.85
N VAL A 820 -49.05 -28.01 24.58
CA VAL A 820 -49.47 -29.03 23.58
C VAL A 820 -48.27 -29.77 23.01
N THR A 821 -47.13 -29.10 22.87
CA THR A 821 -45.90 -29.69 22.32
C THR A 821 -44.73 -29.52 23.30
N ALA A 822 -43.72 -30.38 23.19
CA ALA A 822 -42.51 -30.25 24.00
C ALA A 822 -41.67 -29.02 23.58
N GLY A 823 -40.90 -28.47 24.52
CA GLY A 823 -39.96 -27.38 24.26
C GLY A 823 -39.71 -26.49 25.48
N ASN A 824 -38.95 -25.42 25.28
CA ASN A 824 -38.71 -24.40 26.29
C ASN A 824 -39.82 -23.35 26.23
N TYR A 825 -40.41 -23.03 27.39
CA TYR A 825 -41.50 -22.05 27.49
C TYR A 825 -41.20 -20.97 28.52
N LYS A 826 -41.69 -19.76 28.26
CA LYS A 826 -41.87 -18.72 29.28
C LYS A 826 -43.36 -18.55 29.52
N LEU A 827 -43.79 -18.76 30.76
CA LEU A 827 -45.21 -18.69 31.14
C LEU A 827 -45.42 -17.40 31.92
N ALA A 828 -46.22 -16.49 31.37
CA ALA A 828 -46.49 -15.18 31.96
C ALA A 828 -47.93 -15.09 32.43
N TYR A 829 -48.17 -14.66 33.68
CA TYR A 829 -49.52 -14.45 34.21
C TYR A 829 -49.55 -13.28 35.19
N GLN A 830 -50.66 -12.55 35.22
CA GLN A 830 -50.88 -11.50 36.21
C GLN A 830 -51.27 -12.11 37.56
N ILE A 831 -50.86 -11.49 38.65
CA ILE A 831 -51.40 -11.84 39.97
C ILE A 831 -52.71 -11.04 40.14
N PRO A 832 -53.78 -11.66 40.63
CA PRO A 832 -54.99 -10.96 41.01
C PRO A 832 -54.81 -9.87 42.07
#